data_AF-A0A1V5RY49-F1
#
_entry.id   AF-A0A1V5RY49-F1
#
_cell.length_a   1.000
_cell.length_b   1.000
_cell.length_c   1.000
_cell.angle_alpha   90.00
_cell.angle_beta   90.00
_cell.angle_gamma   90.00
#
_symmetry.space_group_name_H-M   'P 1'
#
loop_
_entity.id
_entity.type
_entity.pdbx_description
1 polymer ?
#
loop_
_entity_poly.entity_id
_entity_poly.type
_entity_poly.pdbx_seq_one_letter_code
_entity_poly.pdbx_strand_id
1 'polypeptide(L)'
;MSKSIQKTLVSLLCCVAIVLSCTVSIAGYSEQSEADIGFAVIADIHYIPDSYCGNYTEEFEEFSARNNKQYLMMQGILESALASVAESAKDGKVKYLLIPGDLTKNGEYDANTELAARLERFEQDTGVQVIVTNGNHDVNNLSASTFENNFEEPARYTTPEEFLEIYKNLGYDLATAVYSPPEGKKAGMLSYSVCLPEGYRIVVMDGGKYSADATKSGEDSHETAGNYSDNLKKWILEQLSEAEEAGETVIGLTHWSLVPHCEFQKQIVQGFVLDNYLPVAEAFADAGMHYVFTGHSHSNDISSLVSDNGETIYDCQTNSLIEFPNYYREVSFKSENEEIKGDFKLLDVDRVLPVTDGRGVTYEQPYRVTKSFDYTYEGSITNYVMKLLTPMIKVLFGEILDEGGIIEYLALKGIDIEGTLRKYMGSGITAGSYNLITPDNFMAFVNDLGSQIDKKYIEDPEYTLSVLKGIIVQLVNLKVSELKCEKLIEYGYESENEYGSFGDAAISAMLGMWMGDEDTDDAFMSDVINNFRDGELAKDVFDLLYELLINQLVQDEILSGLYVNVDTFYENTPYEISGTYLQFAFDLATTLFGGNKQAARNFVSGLIDSYVKGTGIGKPVYEAMTLEETTYLTLINTVLAALDATGVLEGGDINSVIDILLEEYITASQYDAWGETLADVVSDLSSDFNPIKKGDCNVTYTYSGKVQVPLSKDNYRLPSLVAVSFGEDSRTTKNISWYTKYSVTGCDIEIIPYSDMLPVFSGKTAVPKGVRVAASSYRQTREYPGVDLGIIGILPYEMELNRHVVKISGLKPGQQYLYRVGDAQKGWWSGIGVIKTAEGGDKTTFIAISDTQSQNAKQYENTAKILRQAFDLYKDADFIVHAGDMVDHGDNLNQWKYLLNGSDGTLMNTSLMPVAGNHEAMGSYALDLNFSLPQSEQQETIGGYYYSFDYNNVHFMMLNTNELDNIRGLTGNQLTWLKNDAMSSDAPWKVVVLHKAVYSNGSHYDDKEITALRKQFASLMPQLGIDIVLQGHDHVYLRTAPMIGNKVQEGLNTGYLNYGGLDYSSYEEPEGTIYAITATAGVKYYSVKENSLTDELFPRAQSIVNAQAPIFAAIRTDGDKLYYDAYMQNGEGLDRIDSFAVSKVLPRYNLGDINLDGKININDARLLLRHAVGLEGLSNLQFMYADINGDGRVNIDDARKLLRVAVGLEVKGDN
;
A
#
# COMPACT_ATOMS: atom_id res chain seq x y z
N MET A 1 -36.43 -1.75 49.10
CA MET A 1 -35.03 -2.25 49.00
C MET A 1 -34.36 -1.48 47.88
N SER A 2 -33.28 -0.77 48.17
CA SER A 2 -32.66 0.20 47.27
C SER A 2 -31.72 -0.47 46.25
N LYS A 3 -31.54 0.18 45.10
CA LYS A 3 -30.65 -0.21 43.99
C LYS A 3 -29.18 -0.48 44.39
N SER A 4 -28.76 -0.20 45.63
CA SER A 4 -27.42 -0.58 46.11
C SER A 4 -27.34 -2.06 46.50
N ILE A 5 -28.43 -2.70 46.95
CA ILE A 5 -28.41 -4.12 47.36
C ILE A 5 -28.38 -5.07 46.15
N GLN A 6 -28.96 -4.69 45.01
CA GLN A 6 -28.84 -5.46 43.75
C GLN A 6 -27.44 -5.35 43.15
N LYS A 7 -26.78 -4.18 43.25
CA LYS A 7 -25.37 -4.05 42.86
C LYS A 7 -24.46 -4.83 43.81
N THR A 8 -24.72 -4.82 45.12
CA THR A 8 -23.95 -5.65 46.06
C THR A 8 -24.22 -7.15 45.87
N LEU A 9 -25.44 -7.61 45.55
CA LEU A 9 -25.70 -9.04 45.28
C LEU A 9 -25.13 -9.51 43.94
N VAL A 10 -25.14 -8.67 42.89
CA VAL A 10 -24.51 -8.97 41.60
C VAL A 10 -22.99 -8.90 41.74
N SER A 11 -22.44 -7.93 42.47
CA SER A 11 -21.01 -7.92 42.82
C SER A 11 -20.63 -9.05 43.78
N LEU A 12 -21.50 -9.53 44.69
CA LEU A 12 -21.22 -10.71 45.52
C LEU A 12 -21.33 -12.01 44.71
N LEU A 13 -22.25 -12.11 43.74
CA LEU A 13 -22.36 -13.26 42.84
C LEU A 13 -21.24 -13.26 41.79
N CYS A 14 -20.80 -12.09 41.33
CA CYS A 14 -19.60 -11.94 40.51
C CYS A 14 -18.34 -12.16 41.34
N CYS A 15 -18.24 -11.71 42.61
CA CYS A 15 -17.11 -12.01 43.49
C CYS A 15 -17.10 -13.46 43.96
N VAL A 16 -18.25 -14.13 44.10
CA VAL A 16 -18.32 -15.57 44.40
C VAL A 16 -18.07 -16.40 43.14
N ALA A 17 -18.43 -15.91 41.94
CA ALA A 17 -17.99 -16.49 40.66
C ALA A 17 -16.49 -16.24 40.40
N ILE A 18 -15.95 -15.09 40.81
CA ILE A 18 -14.52 -14.73 40.73
C ILE A 18 -13.70 -15.49 41.80
N VAL A 19 -14.26 -15.75 42.98
CA VAL A 19 -13.60 -16.52 44.05
C VAL A 19 -13.76 -18.04 43.86
N LEU A 20 -14.82 -18.50 43.18
CA LEU A 20 -14.93 -19.86 42.65
C LEU A 20 -14.18 -20.04 41.32
N SER A 21 -13.77 -18.96 40.64
CA SER A 21 -12.80 -18.97 39.54
C SER A 21 -11.36 -18.64 39.99
N CYS A 22 -11.11 -18.43 41.29
CA CYS A 22 -9.79 -18.19 41.86
C CYS A 22 -9.34 -19.29 42.84
N THR A 23 -9.92 -20.50 42.80
CA THR A 23 -9.43 -21.64 43.59
C THR A 23 -9.46 -22.97 42.83
N VAL A 24 -8.97 -22.98 41.59
CA VAL A 24 -8.22 -24.07 40.94
C VAL A 24 -7.34 -23.34 39.92
N SER A 25 -6.05 -23.08 40.16
CA SER A 25 -4.98 -24.01 39.85
C SER A 25 -3.74 -23.73 40.73
N ILE A 26 -3.73 -24.31 41.92
CA ILE A 26 -2.47 -24.75 42.53
C ILE A 26 -2.49 -26.27 42.35
N ALA A 27 -1.43 -26.79 41.73
CA ALA A 27 -1.22 -28.19 41.36
C ALA A 27 -2.20 -28.72 40.31
N GLY A 28 -2.07 -28.25 39.08
CA GLY A 28 -2.29 -29.12 37.92
C GLY A 28 -1.16 -30.14 37.86
N TYR A 29 -1.23 -31.17 38.72
CA TYR A 29 -0.65 -32.45 38.34
C TYR A 29 -1.45 -32.88 37.12
N SER A 30 -0.90 -32.70 35.92
CA SER A 30 -1.41 -33.44 34.78
C SER A 30 -1.30 -34.91 35.17
N GLU A 31 -2.42 -35.63 35.14
CA GLU A 31 -2.31 -37.06 34.85
C GLU A 31 -1.59 -37.12 33.50
N GLN A 32 -0.31 -37.48 33.52
CA GLN A 32 0.42 -37.88 32.32
C GLN A 32 -0.34 -39.06 31.72
N SER A 33 -1.19 -38.81 30.73
CA SER A 33 -1.41 -39.85 29.72
C SER A 33 -0.09 -39.96 28.97
N GLU A 34 0.46 -41.17 28.85
CA GLU A 34 1.71 -41.42 28.11
C GLU A 34 1.60 -40.79 26.70
N ALA A 35 2.54 -39.91 26.36
CA ALA A 35 2.69 -39.39 25.00
C ALA A 35 3.21 -40.51 24.10
N ASP A 36 2.86 -40.49 22.81
CA ASP A 36 3.31 -41.52 21.87
C ASP A 36 4.78 -41.32 21.50
N ILE A 37 5.17 -40.05 21.35
CA ILE A 37 6.50 -39.63 20.91
C ILE A 37 6.84 -38.25 21.49
N GLY A 38 8.14 -38.01 21.70
CA GLY A 38 8.64 -36.70 22.09
C GLY A 38 9.94 -36.33 21.38
N PHE A 39 10.05 -35.04 21.11
CA PHE A 39 11.10 -34.38 20.34
C PHE A 39 11.75 -33.30 21.20
N ALA A 40 13.05 -33.11 21.04
CA ALA A 40 13.70 -31.84 21.31
C ALA A 40 13.92 -31.11 19.98
N VAL A 41 13.86 -29.79 19.99
CA VAL A 41 14.14 -28.93 18.83
C VAL A 41 15.17 -27.91 19.25
N ILE A 42 16.30 -27.91 18.55
CA ILE A 42 17.38 -26.93 18.66
C ILE A 42 17.53 -26.30 17.29
N ALA A 43 17.44 -24.98 17.18
CA ALA A 43 17.49 -24.27 15.90
C ALA A 43 18.72 -23.36 15.81
N ASP A 44 19.16 -23.11 14.58
CA ASP A 44 20.18 -22.12 14.18
C ASP A 44 21.39 -22.14 15.11
N ILE A 45 22.05 -23.31 15.14
CA ILE A 45 23.21 -23.56 15.99
C ILE A 45 24.32 -22.59 15.57
N HIS A 46 24.61 -22.46 14.27
CA HIS A 46 25.75 -21.72 13.71
C HIS A 46 27.11 -22.17 14.27
N TYR A 47 27.33 -23.47 14.28
CA TYR A 47 28.53 -24.09 14.84
C TYR A 47 29.83 -23.58 14.21
N ILE A 48 30.82 -23.30 15.06
CA ILE A 48 32.22 -23.04 14.70
C ILE A 48 33.11 -23.92 15.59
N PRO A 49 34.05 -24.70 15.03
CA PRO A 49 35.04 -25.47 15.76
C PRO A 49 35.87 -24.62 16.73
N ASP A 50 36.23 -25.19 17.88
CA ASP A 50 37.18 -24.56 18.81
C ASP A 50 38.53 -24.28 18.13
N SER A 51 38.97 -25.16 17.22
CA SER A 51 40.19 -24.94 16.42
C SER A 51 40.08 -23.68 15.55
N TYR A 52 38.90 -23.39 15.01
CA TYR A 52 38.64 -22.22 14.18
C TYR A 52 38.52 -20.94 14.99
N CYS A 53 38.43 -21.01 16.32
CA CYS A 53 38.34 -19.83 17.20
C CYS A 53 39.72 -19.24 17.55
N GLY A 54 40.82 -19.90 17.15
CA GLY A 54 42.19 -19.47 17.46
C GLY A 54 42.43 -19.46 18.97
N ASN A 55 42.93 -18.34 19.51
CA ASN A 55 43.03 -18.12 20.96
C ASN A 55 41.91 -17.22 21.51
N TYR A 56 40.75 -17.19 20.87
CA TYR A 56 39.66 -16.28 21.22
C TYR A 56 40.16 -14.82 21.26
N THR A 57 40.85 -14.42 20.19
CA THR A 57 41.44 -13.10 20.10
C THR A 57 40.38 -12.00 20.05
N GLU A 58 40.81 -10.76 20.25
CA GLU A 58 39.95 -9.59 20.10
C GLU A 58 39.24 -9.59 18.73
N GLU A 59 39.95 -9.97 17.67
CA GLU A 59 39.40 -10.11 16.31
C GLU A 59 38.27 -11.16 16.22
N PHE A 60 38.35 -12.25 16.97
CA PHE A 60 37.27 -13.25 17.03
C PHE A 60 36.06 -12.76 17.84
N GLU A 61 36.29 -12.00 18.93
CA GLU A 61 35.20 -11.36 19.66
C GLU A 61 34.51 -10.27 18.81
N GLU A 62 35.25 -9.51 18.01
CA GLU A 62 34.71 -8.57 17.00
C GLU A 62 33.92 -9.31 15.91
N PHE A 63 34.42 -10.45 15.43
CA PHE A 63 33.68 -11.33 14.52
C PHE A 63 32.36 -11.83 15.14
N SER A 64 32.35 -12.16 16.43
CA SER A 64 31.14 -12.55 17.13
C SER A 64 30.14 -11.38 17.20
N ALA A 65 30.64 -10.18 17.52
CA ALA A 65 29.83 -8.98 17.63
C ALA A 65 29.20 -8.55 16.29
N ARG A 66 29.95 -8.57 15.19
CA ARG A 66 29.44 -8.19 13.87
C ARG A 66 28.37 -9.15 13.32
N ASN A 67 28.38 -10.41 13.78
CA ASN A 67 27.38 -11.42 13.40
C ASN A 67 26.23 -11.52 14.44
N ASN A 68 26.25 -10.74 15.53
CA ASN A 68 25.26 -10.78 16.62
C ASN A 68 25.17 -12.13 17.36
N LYS A 69 26.22 -12.96 17.33
CA LYS A 69 26.21 -14.33 17.85
C LYS A 69 27.15 -14.53 19.02
N GLN A 70 26.82 -15.45 19.94
CA GLN A 70 27.65 -15.77 21.10
C GLN A 70 28.70 -16.87 20.83
N TYR A 71 29.51 -16.76 19.77
CA TYR A 71 30.45 -17.83 19.40
C TYR A 71 31.48 -18.18 20.49
N LEU A 72 31.85 -17.22 21.33
CA LEU A 72 32.72 -17.47 22.49
C LEU A 72 32.11 -18.47 23.50
N MET A 73 30.78 -18.48 23.62
CA MET A 73 30.02 -19.34 24.53
C MET A 73 29.38 -20.54 23.81
N MET A 74 29.39 -20.56 22.47
CA MET A 74 28.79 -21.57 21.61
C MET A 74 29.03 -22.99 22.11
N GLN A 75 30.29 -23.36 22.37
CA GLN A 75 30.65 -24.72 22.74
C GLN A 75 29.96 -25.15 24.05
N GLY A 76 29.96 -24.28 25.05
CA GLY A 76 29.30 -24.53 26.34
C GLY A 76 27.77 -24.46 26.25
N ILE A 77 27.21 -23.57 25.42
CA ILE A 77 25.77 -23.50 25.17
C ILE A 77 25.28 -24.79 24.51
N LEU A 78 25.97 -25.26 23.46
CA LEU A 78 25.62 -26.50 22.76
C LEU A 78 25.79 -27.73 23.66
N GLU A 79 26.91 -27.84 24.38
CA GLU A 79 27.14 -28.96 25.32
C GLU A 79 26.06 -28.99 26.41
N SER A 80 25.70 -27.82 26.95
CA SER A 80 24.68 -27.71 27.98
C SER A 80 23.28 -28.06 27.45
N ALA A 81 22.91 -27.55 26.27
CA ALA A 81 21.65 -27.89 25.61
C ALA A 81 21.57 -29.40 25.31
N LEU A 82 22.62 -30.02 24.77
CA LEU A 82 22.66 -31.47 24.56
C LEU A 82 22.57 -32.26 25.87
N ALA A 83 23.23 -31.82 26.94
CA ALA A 83 23.10 -32.45 28.26
C ALA A 83 21.68 -32.33 28.83
N SER A 84 21.02 -31.20 28.56
CA SER A 84 19.62 -30.94 28.90
C SER A 84 18.69 -31.92 28.18
N VAL A 85 18.86 -32.08 26.86
CA VAL A 85 18.12 -33.06 26.07
C VAL A 85 18.42 -34.50 26.52
N ALA A 86 19.69 -34.83 26.81
CA ALA A 86 20.08 -36.15 27.33
C ALA A 86 19.39 -36.48 28.66
N GLU A 87 19.20 -35.50 29.55
CA GLU A 87 18.49 -35.69 30.81
C GLU A 87 17.02 -36.01 30.56
N SER A 88 16.36 -35.28 29.65
CA SER A 88 14.98 -35.56 29.25
C SER A 88 14.81 -36.92 28.54
N ALA A 89 15.84 -37.38 27.84
CA ALA A 89 15.86 -38.71 27.21
C ALA A 89 15.92 -39.87 28.22
N LYS A 90 16.53 -39.69 29.40
CA LYS A 90 16.64 -40.76 30.43
C LYS A 90 15.28 -41.26 30.93
N ASP A 91 14.29 -40.39 30.97
CA ASP A 91 12.92 -40.71 31.37
C ASP A 91 12.08 -41.25 30.19
N GLY A 92 12.67 -41.42 29.00
CA GLY A 92 11.98 -41.82 27.77
C GLY A 92 11.06 -40.75 27.18
N LYS A 93 11.15 -39.50 27.67
CA LYS A 93 10.30 -38.38 27.24
C LYS A 93 10.69 -37.83 25.87
N VAL A 94 11.98 -37.88 25.53
CA VAL A 94 12.52 -37.44 24.25
C VAL A 94 13.23 -38.61 23.59
N LYS A 95 12.87 -38.90 22.34
CA LYS A 95 13.49 -39.94 21.50
C LYS A 95 14.21 -39.38 20.29
N TYR A 96 13.88 -38.16 19.89
CA TYR A 96 14.38 -37.53 18.68
C TYR A 96 14.83 -36.09 18.95
N LEU A 97 15.90 -35.65 18.31
CA LEU A 97 16.34 -34.27 18.26
C LEU A 97 16.20 -33.76 16.82
N LEU A 98 15.36 -32.74 16.62
CA LEU A 98 15.15 -32.08 15.33
C LEU A 98 15.97 -30.80 15.27
N ILE A 99 16.64 -30.56 14.14
CA ILE A 99 17.44 -29.35 13.93
C ILE A 99 17.05 -28.70 12.60
N PRO A 100 16.24 -27.62 12.61
CA PRO A 100 15.71 -26.94 11.43
C PRO A 100 16.74 -26.01 10.76
N GLY A 101 17.90 -26.52 10.37
CA GLY A 101 18.87 -25.77 9.58
C GLY A 101 19.79 -24.83 10.36
N ASP A 102 20.62 -24.11 9.60
CA ASP A 102 21.69 -23.24 10.06
C ASP A 102 22.56 -23.92 11.13
N LEU A 103 23.01 -25.12 10.77
CA LEU A 103 23.86 -25.97 11.57
C LEU A 103 25.21 -25.31 11.83
N THR A 104 25.77 -24.65 10.82
CA THR A 104 27.08 -23.99 10.82
C THR A 104 26.96 -22.49 10.50
N LYS A 105 28.05 -21.74 10.71
CA LYS A 105 28.01 -20.29 10.52
C LYS A 105 27.89 -19.89 9.06
N ASN A 106 28.68 -20.45 8.16
CA ASN A 106 28.65 -20.20 6.71
C ASN A 106 29.14 -21.44 5.95
N GLY A 107 28.77 -22.63 6.44
CA GLY A 107 28.99 -23.87 5.71
C GLY A 107 30.44 -24.32 5.74
N GLU A 108 31.22 -23.88 6.72
CA GLU A 108 32.61 -24.31 6.90
C GLU A 108 32.69 -25.85 6.94
N TYR A 109 33.52 -26.43 6.07
CA TYR A 109 33.60 -27.89 5.89
C TYR A 109 33.98 -28.62 7.19
N ASP A 110 34.98 -28.11 7.92
CA ASP A 110 35.39 -28.73 9.18
C ASP A 110 34.37 -28.49 10.30
N ALA A 111 33.63 -27.38 10.26
CA ALA A 111 32.52 -27.12 11.19
C ALA A 111 31.40 -28.15 11.01
N ASN A 112 30.97 -28.37 9.76
CA ASN A 112 29.97 -29.39 9.44
C ASN A 112 30.45 -30.77 9.88
N THR A 113 31.70 -31.12 9.57
CA THR A 113 32.28 -32.43 9.91
C THR A 113 32.34 -32.64 11.42
N GLU A 114 32.78 -31.64 12.19
CA GLU A 114 32.90 -31.76 13.64
C GLU A 114 31.54 -31.75 14.35
N LEU A 115 30.61 -30.89 13.92
CA LEU A 115 29.25 -30.86 14.46
C LEU A 115 28.56 -32.21 14.23
N ALA A 116 28.64 -32.75 13.00
CA ALA A 116 28.08 -34.07 12.70
C ALA A 116 28.67 -35.15 13.62
N ALA A 117 29.99 -35.18 13.80
CA ALA A 117 30.63 -36.15 14.70
C ALA A 117 30.22 -35.98 16.17
N ARG A 118 29.92 -34.76 16.62
CA ARG A 118 29.41 -34.48 17.97
C ARG A 118 27.98 -34.97 18.14
N LEU A 119 27.12 -34.72 17.15
CA LEU A 119 25.73 -35.18 17.15
C LEU A 119 25.68 -36.72 17.07
N GLU A 120 26.50 -37.36 16.23
CA GLU A 120 26.59 -38.83 16.17
C GLU A 120 27.05 -39.44 17.51
N ARG A 121 27.99 -38.77 18.21
CA ARG A 121 28.38 -39.21 19.55
C ARG A 121 27.24 -39.06 20.54
N PHE A 122 26.51 -37.96 20.47
CA PHE A 122 25.32 -37.76 21.29
C PHE A 122 24.27 -38.86 21.06
N GLU A 123 24.03 -39.28 19.81
CA GLU A 123 23.16 -40.43 19.52
C GLU A 123 23.67 -41.72 20.17
N GLN A 124 24.98 -41.99 20.06
CA GLN A 124 25.59 -43.19 20.63
C GLN A 124 25.50 -43.22 22.16
N ASP A 125 25.66 -42.08 22.81
CA ASP A 125 25.68 -41.96 24.27
C ASP A 125 24.28 -41.96 24.89
N THR A 126 23.27 -41.45 24.18
CA THR A 126 21.91 -41.24 24.71
C THR A 126 20.85 -42.16 24.12
N GLY A 127 21.07 -42.66 22.89
CA GLY A 127 20.06 -43.36 22.10
C GLY A 127 19.00 -42.45 21.47
N VAL A 128 19.10 -41.13 21.62
CA VAL A 128 18.26 -40.16 20.90
C VAL A 128 18.70 -40.13 19.44
N GLN A 129 17.75 -40.16 18.50
CA GLN A 129 18.05 -40.04 17.07
C GLN A 129 18.00 -38.57 16.62
N VAL A 130 19.00 -38.11 15.90
CA VAL A 130 19.13 -36.73 15.43
C VAL A 130 18.71 -36.65 13.97
N ILE A 131 17.85 -35.69 13.64
CA ILE A 131 17.33 -35.46 12.29
C ILE A 131 17.58 -33.99 11.94
N VAL A 132 18.35 -33.77 10.88
CA VAL A 132 18.78 -32.42 10.47
C VAL A 132 18.28 -32.05 9.08
N THR A 133 18.06 -30.75 8.86
CA THR A 133 17.97 -30.14 7.53
C THR A 133 19.05 -29.07 7.37
N ASN A 134 19.28 -28.58 6.17
CA ASN A 134 20.12 -27.41 5.90
C ASN A 134 19.33 -26.10 6.07
N GLY A 135 20.04 -25.03 6.42
CA GLY A 135 19.61 -23.63 6.24
C GLY A 135 20.39 -22.90 5.14
N ASN A 136 20.22 -21.59 5.04
CA ASN A 136 20.94 -20.78 4.05
C ASN A 136 22.44 -20.65 4.37
N HIS A 137 22.85 -20.90 5.61
CA HIS A 137 24.25 -20.81 6.00
C HIS A 137 25.06 -22.07 5.66
N ASP A 138 24.43 -23.24 5.48
CA ASP A 138 25.14 -24.52 5.55
C ASP A 138 25.87 -24.98 4.29
N VAL A 139 25.44 -24.50 3.11
CA VAL A 139 25.91 -25.01 1.81
C VAL A 139 26.18 -23.89 0.79
N ASN A 140 27.25 -24.03 0.02
CA ASN A 140 27.71 -23.08 -1.01
C ASN A 140 27.76 -21.61 -0.53
N ASN A 141 28.09 -21.40 0.74
CA ASN A 141 28.26 -20.07 1.30
C ASN A 141 29.74 -19.65 1.19
N LEU A 142 30.01 -18.73 0.27
CA LEU A 142 31.37 -18.27 -0.06
C LEU A 142 32.02 -17.43 1.06
N SER A 143 31.27 -17.10 2.11
CA SER A 143 31.73 -16.33 3.27
C SER A 143 32.20 -17.21 4.44
N ALA A 144 32.45 -18.51 4.22
CA ALA A 144 33.05 -19.42 5.20
C ALA A 144 34.38 -18.86 5.71
N SER A 145 34.60 -18.83 7.04
CA SER A 145 35.84 -18.29 7.62
C SER A 145 36.39 -19.06 8.83
N THR A 146 37.69 -18.87 9.11
CA THR A 146 38.43 -19.46 10.24
C THR A 146 39.35 -18.41 10.89
N PHE A 147 39.66 -18.61 12.17
CA PHE A 147 40.57 -17.80 12.97
C PHE A 147 41.73 -18.62 13.57
N GLU A 148 42.05 -19.79 12.99
CA GLU A 148 43.14 -20.67 13.45
C GLU A 148 44.47 -19.92 13.67
N ASN A 149 44.76 -18.94 12.81
CA ASN A 149 45.98 -18.13 12.89
C ASN A 149 45.82 -16.83 13.70
N ASN A 150 44.72 -16.71 14.46
CA ASN A 150 44.31 -15.56 15.28
C ASN A 150 43.78 -14.34 14.52
N PHE A 151 43.53 -14.47 13.21
CA PHE A 151 42.91 -13.47 12.36
C PHE A 151 41.95 -14.12 11.35
N GLU A 152 41.00 -13.36 10.81
CA GLU A 152 39.98 -13.89 9.91
C GLU A 152 40.58 -14.28 8.55
N GLU A 153 40.43 -15.55 8.19
CA GLU A 153 40.84 -16.10 6.89
C GLU A 153 39.70 -16.88 6.23
N PRO A 154 39.59 -16.88 4.90
CA PRO A 154 38.63 -17.73 4.20
C PRO A 154 38.83 -19.21 4.56
N ALA A 155 37.74 -19.88 4.92
CA ALA A 155 37.69 -21.32 5.11
C ALA A 155 37.10 -22.01 3.89
N ARG A 156 37.30 -23.32 3.80
CA ARG A 156 36.61 -24.13 2.79
C ARG A 156 35.13 -24.23 3.15
N TYR A 157 34.26 -23.91 2.21
CA TYR A 157 32.82 -24.14 2.34
C TYR A 157 32.42 -25.55 1.88
N THR A 158 31.21 -25.97 2.25
CA THR A 158 30.62 -27.27 1.99
C THR A 158 29.71 -27.22 0.78
N THR A 159 29.86 -28.16 -0.15
CA THR A 159 28.93 -28.35 -1.27
C THR A 159 27.71 -29.17 -0.84
N PRO A 160 26.56 -29.09 -1.54
CA PRO A 160 25.39 -29.90 -1.17
C PRO A 160 25.66 -31.42 -1.23
N GLU A 161 26.51 -31.90 -2.15
CA GLU A 161 26.90 -33.31 -2.17
C GLU A 161 27.75 -33.73 -0.97
N GLU A 162 28.63 -32.85 -0.50
CA GLU A 162 29.44 -33.09 0.70
C GLU A 162 28.59 -33.03 1.96
N PHE A 163 27.58 -32.15 2.01
CA PHE A 163 26.62 -32.08 3.11
C PHE A 163 25.91 -33.43 3.32
N LEU A 164 25.44 -34.05 2.23
CA LEU A 164 24.83 -35.40 2.29
C LEU A 164 25.79 -36.45 2.86
N GLU A 165 27.07 -36.41 2.49
CA GLU A 165 28.06 -37.37 2.98
C GLU A 165 28.43 -37.13 4.45
N ILE A 166 28.52 -35.87 4.88
CA ILE A 166 28.86 -35.48 6.26
C ILE A 166 27.74 -35.86 7.22
N TYR A 167 26.49 -35.55 6.88
CA TYR A 167 25.32 -35.78 7.74
C TYR A 167 24.62 -37.12 7.46
N LYS A 168 25.23 -38.04 6.71
CA LYS A 168 24.60 -39.29 6.25
C LYS A 168 24.04 -40.19 7.36
N ASN A 169 24.52 -40.07 8.60
CA ASN A 169 24.05 -40.84 9.75
C ASN A 169 23.18 -40.02 10.71
N LEU A 170 22.72 -38.84 10.31
CA LEU A 170 21.93 -37.92 11.13
C LEU A 170 20.58 -37.68 10.46
N GLY A 171 19.83 -38.77 10.29
CA GLY A 171 18.49 -38.80 9.70
C GLY A 171 18.47 -39.43 8.31
N TYR A 172 19.50 -39.22 7.48
CA TYR A 172 19.58 -39.79 6.13
C TYR A 172 19.74 -41.32 6.11
N ASP A 173 20.35 -41.91 7.14
CA ASP A 173 20.45 -43.35 7.34
C ASP A 173 19.10 -43.98 7.73
N LEU A 174 18.21 -43.17 8.30
CA LEU A 174 16.82 -43.52 8.60
C LEU A 174 15.88 -43.24 7.41
N ALA A 175 16.38 -42.62 6.34
CA ALA A 175 15.55 -42.19 5.23
C ALA A 175 14.91 -43.37 4.51
N THR A 176 13.59 -43.26 4.37
CA THR A 176 12.75 -44.19 3.59
C THR A 176 12.57 -43.72 2.15
N ALA A 177 12.71 -42.41 1.92
CA ALA A 177 12.77 -41.79 0.60
C ALA A 177 13.69 -40.56 0.63
N VAL A 178 14.34 -40.27 -0.49
CA VAL A 178 15.19 -39.09 -0.70
C VAL A 178 14.78 -38.43 -2.00
N TYR A 179 14.64 -37.11 -2.03
CA TYR A 179 14.30 -36.39 -3.24
C TYR A 179 15.48 -36.40 -4.22
N SER A 180 15.19 -36.67 -5.49
CA SER A 180 16.16 -36.56 -6.58
C SER A 180 15.68 -35.48 -7.56
N PRO A 181 16.34 -34.31 -7.62
CA PRO A 181 15.97 -33.27 -8.57
C PRO A 181 16.05 -33.77 -10.03
N PRO A 182 15.35 -33.10 -10.97
CA PRO A 182 15.49 -33.38 -12.39
C PRO A 182 16.93 -33.26 -12.90
N GLU A 183 17.24 -33.89 -14.02
CA GLU A 183 18.58 -33.83 -14.62
C GLU A 183 19.05 -32.38 -14.82
N GLY A 184 20.23 -32.05 -14.29
CA GLY A 184 20.82 -30.70 -14.36
C GLY A 184 20.29 -29.70 -13.34
N LYS A 185 19.52 -30.15 -12.34
CA LYS A 185 18.99 -29.36 -11.23
C LYS A 185 19.58 -29.86 -9.91
N LYS A 186 19.73 -28.97 -8.93
CA LYS A 186 20.24 -29.31 -7.59
C LYS A 186 19.34 -28.82 -6.46
N ALA A 187 18.50 -27.83 -6.70
CA ALA A 187 17.67 -27.25 -5.65
C ALA A 187 16.77 -28.30 -4.98
N GLY A 188 16.75 -28.29 -3.64
CA GLY A 188 15.95 -29.20 -2.82
C GLY A 188 16.56 -30.60 -2.62
N MET A 189 17.73 -30.90 -3.18
CA MET A 189 18.33 -32.26 -3.16
C MET A 189 18.64 -32.80 -1.77
N LEU A 190 18.60 -31.96 -0.73
CA LEU A 190 18.83 -32.34 0.67
C LEU A 190 17.52 -32.77 1.37
N SER A 191 16.40 -32.89 0.63
CA SER A 191 15.12 -33.33 1.18
C SER A 191 15.02 -34.86 1.31
N TYR A 192 14.47 -35.34 2.41
CA TYR A 192 14.28 -36.77 2.68
C TYR A 192 13.09 -37.01 3.64
N SER A 193 12.65 -38.26 3.73
CA SER A 193 11.50 -38.67 4.54
C SER A 193 11.88 -39.85 5.44
N VAL A 194 11.51 -39.78 6.72
CA VAL A 194 11.84 -40.79 7.74
C VAL A 194 10.55 -41.35 8.34
N CYS A 195 10.36 -42.67 8.27
CA CYS A 195 9.24 -43.35 8.94
C CYS A 195 9.67 -43.81 10.34
N LEU A 196 8.99 -43.32 11.37
CA LEU A 196 9.28 -43.62 12.77
C LEU A 196 8.42 -44.81 13.25
N PRO A 197 8.99 -45.75 14.04
CA PRO A 197 8.27 -46.93 14.54
C PRO A 197 6.99 -46.63 15.34
N GLU A 198 6.89 -45.42 15.92
CA GLU A 198 5.77 -44.92 16.70
C GLU A 198 4.53 -44.54 15.86
N GLY A 199 4.59 -44.69 14.53
CA GLY A 199 3.48 -44.32 13.64
C GLY A 199 3.51 -42.85 13.23
N TYR A 200 4.70 -42.27 13.13
CA TYR A 200 4.92 -40.89 12.69
C TYR A 200 5.85 -40.88 11.48
N ARG A 201 5.70 -39.89 10.59
CA ARG A 201 6.62 -39.62 9.50
C ARG A 201 7.18 -38.22 9.61
N ILE A 202 8.51 -38.10 9.59
CA ILE A 202 9.17 -36.80 9.46
C ILE A 202 9.47 -36.54 7.99
N VAL A 203 8.95 -35.44 7.44
CA VAL A 203 9.28 -34.99 6.09
C VAL A 203 10.23 -33.80 6.21
N VAL A 204 11.50 -34.03 5.85
CA VAL A 204 12.57 -33.04 5.91
C VAL A 204 12.68 -32.35 4.55
N MET A 205 12.53 -31.02 4.56
CA MET A 205 12.32 -30.22 3.36
C MET A 205 13.38 -29.14 3.22
N ASP A 206 14.14 -29.23 2.13
CA ASP A 206 15.19 -28.28 1.77
C ASP A 206 14.62 -27.15 0.89
N GLY A 207 14.47 -25.97 1.50
CA GLY A 207 14.05 -24.74 0.82
C GLY A 207 15.19 -23.88 0.31
N GLY A 208 16.44 -24.34 0.44
CA GLY A 208 17.63 -23.54 0.22
C GLY A 208 17.84 -23.14 -1.22
N LYS A 209 18.19 -21.87 -1.42
CA LYS A 209 18.69 -21.35 -2.69
C LYS A 209 20.21 -21.33 -2.67
N TYR A 210 20.83 -22.42 -3.09
CA TYR A 210 22.29 -22.58 -3.12
C TYR A 210 22.82 -23.07 -4.47
N SER A 211 21.94 -23.16 -5.48
CA SER A 211 22.27 -23.66 -6.82
C SER A 211 21.68 -22.78 -7.91
N ALA A 212 22.35 -22.75 -9.06
CA ALA A 212 22.03 -21.91 -10.22
C ALA A 212 20.58 -22.03 -10.73
N ASP A 213 19.90 -23.14 -10.42
CA ASP A 213 18.50 -23.35 -10.79
C ASP A 213 17.46 -22.74 -9.84
N ALA A 214 17.88 -22.24 -8.68
CA ALA A 214 17.02 -21.59 -7.70
C ALA A 214 17.46 -20.16 -7.33
N THR A 215 18.74 -19.83 -7.50
CA THR A 215 19.28 -18.49 -7.21
C THR A 215 18.88 -17.48 -8.28
N LYS A 216 18.66 -16.23 -7.86
CA LYS A 216 18.44 -15.08 -8.75
C LYS A 216 19.70 -14.77 -9.59
N SER A 217 20.89 -15.01 -9.03
CA SER A 217 22.16 -14.81 -9.73
C SER A 217 22.39 -15.81 -10.87
N GLY A 218 21.74 -16.99 -10.82
CA GLY A 218 22.02 -18.09 -11.74
C GLY A 218 23.37 -18.77 -11.46
N GLU A 219 23.96 -18.55 -10.29
CA GLU A 219 25.22 -19.13 -9.84
C GLU A 219 25.00 -20.10 -8.67
N ASP A 220 25.94 -21.04 -8.47
CA ASP A 220 25.95 -21.97 -7.33
C ASP A 220 26.46 -21.25 -6.06
N SER A 221 25.61 -20.43 -5.46
CA SER A 221 25.89 -19.64 -4.25
C SER A 221 24.67 -19.55 -3.34
N HIS A 222 24.86 -19.45 -2.03
CA HIS A 222 23.75 -19.23 -1.11
C HIS A 222 23.00 -17.88 -1.35
N GLU A 223 21.69 -17.87 -1.10
CA GLU A 223 20.86 -16.69 -0.86
C GLU A 223 20.09 -16.87 0.44
N THR A 224 19.78 -15.78 1.14
CA THR A 224 18.98 -15.80 2.38
C THR A 224 17.58 -16.35 2.15
N ALA A 225 16.94 -16.00 1.03
CA ALA A 225 15.56 -16.39 0.74
C ALA A 225 15.39 -17.88 0.42
N GLY A 226 14.27 -18.46 0.86
CA GLY A 226 13.90 -19.86 0.58
C GLY A 226 12.80 -20.00 -0.47
N ASN A 227 12.78 -21.13 -1.20
CA ASN A 227 11.69 -21.47 -2.13
C ASN A 227 11.59 -22.99 -2.39
N TYR A 228 10.37 -23.51 -2.55
CA TYR A 228 10.15 -24.87 -3.06
C TYR A 228 9.80 -24.88 -4.54
N SER A 229 10.60 -25.61 -5.33
CA SER A 229 10.27 -25.87 -6.73
C SER A 229 9.00 -26.71 -6.88
N ASP A 230 8.31 -26.61 -8.02
CA ASP A 230 7.12 -27.43 -8.28
C ASP A 230 7.39 -28.94 -8.21
N ASN A 231 8.60 -29.39 -8.61
CA ASN A 231 8.98 -30.80 -8.53
C ASN A 231 9.22 -31.24 -7.08
N LEU A 232 9.86 -30.41 -6.26
CA LEU A 232 10.05 -30.70 -4.84
C LEU A 232 8.69 -30.75 -4.12
N LYS A 233 7.84 -29.74 -4.33
CA LYS A 233 6.47 -29.69 -3.79
C LYS A 233 5.69 -30.95 -4.16
N LYS A 234 5.77 -31.39 -5.42
CA LYS A 234 5.13 -32.63 -5.87
C LYS A 234 5.65 -33.85 -5.12
N TRP A 235 6.97 -33.98 -4.97
CA TRP A 235 7.56 -35.10 -4.23
C TRP A 235 7.14 -35.09 -2.74
N ILE A 236 7.10 -33.92 -2.10
CA ILE A 236 6.61 -33.78 -0.72
C ILE A 236 5.16 -34.28 -0.63
N LEU A 237 4.28 -33.84 -1.53
CA LEU A 237 2.89 -34.31 -1.56
C LEU A 237 2.77 -35.84 -1.77
N GLU A 238 3.67 -36.45 -2.54
CA GLU A 238 3.75 -37.92 -2.65
C GLU A 238 4.13 -38.57 -1.31
N GLN A 239 5.07 -38.00 -0.55
CA GLN A 239 5.43 -38.50 0.78
C GLN A 239 4.30 -38.36 1.81
N LEU A 240 3.53 -37.27 1.73
CA LEU A 240 2.35 -37.06 2.58
C LEU A 240 1.24 -38.08 2.26
N SER A 241 0.99 -38.33 0.98
CA SER A 241 0.04 -39.35 0.53
C SER A 241 0.44 -40.76 0.99
N GLU A 242 1.73 -41.10 0.92
CA GLU A 242 2.24 -42.39 1.41
C GLU A 242 2.09 -42.54 2.93
N ALA A 243 2.30 -41.46 3.69
CA ALA A 243 2.10 -41.45 5.14
C ALA A 243 0.64 -41.70 5.50
N GLU A 244 -0.28 -41.03 4.79
CA GLU A 244 -1.73 -41.23 4.96
C GLU A 244 -2.11 -42.70 4.67
N GLU A 245 -1.62 -43.29 3.58
CA GLU A 245 -1.86 -44.71 3.25
C GLU A 245 -1.30 -45.67 4.31
N ALA A 246 -0.21 -45.29 4.97
CA ALA A 246 0.41 -46.04 6.06
C ALA A 246 -0.24 -45.81 7.44
N GLY A 247 -1.13 -44.81 7.57
CA GLY A 247 -1.72 -44.41 8.85
C GLY A 247 -0.73 -43.68 9.77
N GLU A 248 0.26 -43.02 9.20
CA GLU A 248 1.32 -42.30 9.91
C GLU A 248 0.93 -40.83 10.13
N THR A 249 1.26 -40.27 11.29
CA THR A 249 1.11 -38.83 11.56
C THR A 249 2.33 -38.07 11.03
N VAL A 250 2.11 -37.10 10.14
CA VAL A 250 3.20 -36.33 9.50
C VAL A 250 3.62 -35.13 10.36
N ILE A 251 4.92 -34.95 10.52
CA ILE A 251 5.56 -33.74 11.04
C ILE A 251 6.56 -33.23 9.98
N GLY A 252 6.50 -31.95 9.66
CA GLY A 252 7.46 -31.28 8.76
C GLY A 252 8.69 -30.76 9.51
N LEU A 253 9.83 -30.75 8.84
CA LEU A 253 11.06 -30.10 9.29
C LEU A 253 11.66 -29.29 8.14
N THR A 254 11.80 -27.97 8.30
CA THR A 254 12.44 -27.10 7.31
C THR A 254 13.04 -25.88 8.00
N HIS A 255 13.88 -25.12 7.32
CA HIS A 255 14.54 -23.96 7.94
C HIS A 255 13.69 -22.67 7.88
N TRP A 256 13.12 -22.36 6.71
CA TRP A 256 12.30 -21.17 6.46
C TRP A 256 10.87 -21.33 6.97
N SER A 257 10.27 -20.24 7.46
CA SER A 257 8.86 -20.24 7.87
C SER A 257 7.94 -20.55 6.68
N LEU A 258 7.04 -21.51 6.89
CA LEU A 258 5.94 -21.91 6.02
C LEU A 258 4.68 -21.08 6.27
N VAL A 259 4.54 -20.51 7.47
CA VAL A 259 3.48 -19.55 7.83
C VAL A 259 4.15 -18.31 8.43
N PRO A 260 3.78 -17.08 8.02
CA PRO A 260 4.28 -15.87 8.65
C PRO A 260 3.88 -15.79 10.13
N HIS A 261 4.84 -15.41 10.97
CA HIS A 261 4.74 -15.25 12.42
C HIS A 261 4.32 -13.83 12.85
N CYS A 262 4.39 -12.84 11.96
CA CYS A 262 3.71 -11.55 12.15
C CYS A 262 3.23 -10.97 10.81
N GLU A 263 2.27 -10.04 10.81
CA GLU A 263 1.74 -9.47 9.57
C GLU A 263 2.81 -8.75 8.75
N PHE A 264 3.76 -8.06 9.38
CA PHE A 264 4.84 -7.37 8.65
C PHE A 264 5.98 -8.28 8.21
N GLN A 265 6.07 -9.53 8.68
CA GLN A 265 7.13 -10.45 8.26
C GLN A 265 7.09 -10.71 6.75
N LYS A 266 5.89 -10.84 6.17
CA LYS A 266 5.68 -10.96 4.72
C LYS A 266 5.94 -9.65 3.94
N GLN A 267 6.02 -8.51 4.64
CA GLN A 267 6.01 -7.15 4.06
C GLN A 267 7.38 -6.48 4.11
N ILE A 268 8.11 -6.63 5.23
CA ILE A 268 9.34 -5.89 5.54
C ILE A 268 10.56 -6.82 5.56
N VAL A 269 10.37 -8.11 5.88
CA VAL A 269 11.46 -9.08 6.07
C VAL A 269 11.43 -10.18 4.99
N GLN A 270 11.28 -9.75 3.73
CA GLN A 270 11.21 -10.65 2.58
C GLN A 270 12.50 -11.51 2.49
N GLY A 271 12.32 -12.83 2.51
CA GLY A 271 13.40 -13.83 2.55
C GLY A 271 13.37 -14.74 3.78
N PHE A 272 12.72 -14.31 4.87
CA PHE A 272 12.63 -15.12 6.09
C PHE A 272 11.49 -16.16 6.07
N VAL A 273 10.45 -15.82 5.32
CA VAL A 273 9.34 -16.72 4.97
C VAL A 273 9.60 -17.26 3.57
N LEU A 274 9.19 -18.51 3.30
CA LEU A 274 9.26 -19.11 1.97
C LEU A 274 8.58 -18.20 0.91
N ASP A 275 9.25 -17.92 -0.21
CA ASP A 275 8.72 -16.99 -1.24
C ASP A 275 7.31 -17.38 -1.73
N ASN A 276 7.01 -18.69 -1.77
CA ASN A 276 5.73 -19.26 -2.17
C ASN A 276 4.98 -19.92 -1.01
N TYR A 277 5.13 -19.42 0.22
CA TYR A 277 4.58 -20.04 1.44
C TYR A 277 3.09 -20.36 1.35
N LEU A 278 2.25 -19.42 0.91
CA LEU A 278 0.79 -19.56 0.99
C LEU A 278 0.26 -20.78 0.20
N PRO A 279 0.57 -20.93 -1.11
CA PRO A 279 0.17 -22.12 -1.85
C PRO A 279 0.84 -23.42 -1.38
N VAL A 280 2.01 -23.34 -0.73
CA VAL A 280 2.71 -24.50 -0.17
C VAL A 280 2.05 -24.96 1.13
N ALA A 281 1.89 -24.06 2.10
CA ALA A 281 1.28 -24.31 3.41
C ALA A 281 -0.12 -24.91 3.27
N GLU A 282 -0.93 -24.37 2.36
CA GLU A 282 -2.26 -24.92 2.08
C GLU A 282 -2.22 -26.32 1.50
N ALA A 283 -1.35 -26.55 0.52
CA ALA A 283 -1.24 -27.87 -0.12
C ALA A 283 -0.77 -28.92 0.88
N PHE A 284 0.11 -28.56 1.82
CA PHE A 284 0.64 -29.48 2.83
C PHE A 284 -0.38 -29.73 3.94
N ALA A 285 -1.08 -28.68 4.41
CA ALA A 285 -2.20 -28.83 5.33
C ALA A 285 -3.28 -29.76 4.75
N ASP A 286 -3.66 -29.54 3.49
CA ASP A 286 -4.64 -30.34 2.76
C ASP A 286 -4.23 -31.81 2.57
N ALA A 287 -2.93 -32.09 2.60
CA ALA A 287 -2.35 -33.42 2.47
C ALA A 287 -2.04 -34.07 3.84
N GLY A 288 -2.47 -33.48 4.96
CA GLY A 288 -2.37 -34.07 6.30
C GLY A 288 -1.13 -33.68 7.11
N MET A 289 -0.35 -32.68 6.67
CA MET A 289 0.72 -32.10 7.50
C MET A 289 0.14 -31.01 8.41
N HIS A 290 0.13 -31.25 9.72
CA HIS A 290 -0.48 -30.33 10.68
C HIS A 290 0.54 -29.59 11.56
N TYR A 291 1.79 -30.02 11.59
CA TYR A 291 2.86 -29.39 12.38
C TYR A 291 4.15 -29.36 11.56
N VAL A 292 4.84 -28.21 11.54
CA VAL A 292 6.16 -28.03 10.94
C VAL A 292 7.08 -27.28 11.91
N PHE A 293 8.35 -27.66 11.98
CA PHE A 293 9.37 -26.99 12.80
C PHE A 293 10.32 -26.17 11.94
N THR A 294 10.58 -24.92 12.35
CA THR A 294 11.36 -23.89 11.62
C THR A 294 12.28 -23.10 12.56
N GLY A 295 13.18 -22.25 12.02
CA GLY A 295 14.17 -21.51 12.84
C GLY A 295 14.59 -20.12 12.34
N HIS A 296 14.76 -19.95 11.02
CA HIS A 296 15.42 -18.83 10.32
C HIS A 296 15.16 -17.39 10.80
N SER A 297 14.03 -17.07 11.44
CA SER A 297 13.72 -15.71 11.95
C SER A 297 14.24 -15.41 13.36
N HIS A 298 14.91 -16.38 14.01
CA HIS A 298 15.47 -16.23 15.36
C HIS A 298 14.45 -15.67 16.38
N SER A 299 13.24 -16.24 16.36
CA SER A 299 12.20 -15.94 17.36
C SER A 299 11.50 -17.21 17.81
N ASN A 300 10.90 -17.16 19.00
CA ASN A 300 10.12 -18.27 19.55
C ASN A 300 8.63 -17.98 19.32
N ASP A 301 8.03 -18.61 18.33
CA ASP A 301 6.61 -18.35 18.02
C ASP A 301 5.96 -19.57 17.36
N ILE A 302 4.62 -19.67 17.40
CA ILE A 302 3.85 -20.73 16.74
C ILE A 302 2.71 -20.14 15.93
N SER A 303 2.91 -19.91 14.62
CA SER A 303 1.87 -19.38 13.75
C SER A 303 0.96 -20.48 13.17
N SER A 304 -0.29 -20.13 12.82
CA SER A 304 -1.24 -21.08 12.23
C SER A 304 -1.83 -20.63 10.90
N LEU A 305 -2.11 -21.58 10.01
CA LEU A 305 -2.83 -21.33 8.77
C LEU A 305 -3.93 -22.36 8.56
N VAL A 306 -5.16 -21.88 8.34
CA VAL A 306 -6.28 -22.72 7.93
C VAL A 306 -6.40 -22.70 6.42
N SER A 307 -6.36 -23.87 5.77
CA SER A 307 -6.53 -24.05 4.34
C SER A 307 -7.98 -23.83 3.88
N ASP A 308 -8.17 -23.72 2.58
CA ASP A 308 -9.48 -23.65 1.96
C ASP A 308 -10.36 -24.91 2.13
N ASN A 309 -9.79 -26.05 2.52
CA ASN A 309 -10.54 -27.27 2.86
C ASN A 309 -10.80 -27.43 4.37
N GLY A 310 -10.39 -26.44 5.17
CA GLY A 310 -10.56 -26.42 6.62
C GLY A 310 -9.43 -27.13 7.38
N GLU A 311 -8.39 -27.59 6.70
CA GLU A 311 -7.22 -28.17 7.36
C GLU A 311 -6.38 -27.08 8.03
N THR A 312 -5.71 -27.40 9.13
CA THR A 312 -4.87 -26.43 9.85
C THR A 312 -3.44 -26.93 9.88
N ILE A 313 -2.48 -26.05 9.60
CA ILE A 313 -1.05 -26.30 9.82
C ILE A 313 -0.52 -25.27 10.82
N TYR A 314 0.28 -25.76 11.77
CA TYR A 314 0.99 -24.95 12.76
C TYR A 314 2.48 -24.92 12.40
N ASP A 315 3.01 -23.73 12.17
CA ASP A 315 4.43 -23.46 12.02
C ASP A 315 5.04 -23.16 13.38
N CYS A 316 6.00 -23.96 13.81
CA CYS A 316 6.54 -23.94 15.16
C CYS A 316 8.01 -23.49 15.11
N GLN A 317 8.22 -22.17 15.13
CA GLN A 317 9.55 -21.57 15.03
C GLN A 317 10.28 -21.55 16.37
N THR A 318 11.56 -21.90 16.37
CA THR A 318 12.43 -21.90 17.57
C THR A 318 13.57 -20.92 17.37
N ASN A 319 13.90 -20.14 18.41
CA ASN A 319 15.01 -19.17 18.34
C ASN A 319 16.38 -19.85 18.11
N SER A 320 17.35 -19.08 17.62
CA SER A 320 18.74 -19.49 17.52
C SER A 320 19.32 -19.84 18.88
N LEU A 321 19.96 -21.01 18.96
CA LEU A 321 20.52 -21.54 20.20
C LEU A 321 21.55 -20.60 20.83
N ILE A 322 22.31 -19.86 20.00
CA ILE A 322 23.39 -18.96 20.42
C ILE A 322 23.01 -17.48 20.38
N GLU A 323 21.73 -17.16 20.24
CA GLU A 323 21.18 -15.82 20.43
C GLU A 323 20.35 -15.75 21.71
N PHE A 324 20.26 -14.55 22.27
CA PHE A 324 19.49 -14.32 23.47
C PHE A 324 18.01 -14.11 23.08
N PRO A 325 17.05 -14.78 23.75
CA PRO A 325 17.26 -15.75 24.81
C PRO A 325 17.68 -17.14 24.31
N ASN A 326 18.65 -17.76 24.99
CA ASN A 326 19.16 -19.09 24.64
C ASN A 326 18.20 -20.16 25.16
N TYR A 327 17.25 -20.53 24.32
CA TYR A 327 16.27 -21.58 24.61
C TYR A 327 16.34 -22.72 23.60
N TYR A 328 15.84 -23.87 24.02
CA TYR A 328 15.44 -24.95 23.11
C TYR A 328 14.03 -25.41 23.47
N ARG A 329 13.41 -26.17 22.56
CA ARG A 329 12.02 -26.59 22.72
C ARG A 329 11.92 -28.10 22.94
N GLU A 330 11.13 -28.52 23.92
CA GLU A 330 10.66 -29.90 24.04
C GLU A 330 9.21 -29.98 23.56
N VAL A 331 8.91 -30.95 22.71
CA VAL A 331 7.56 -31.18 22.19
C VAL A 331 7.17 -32.63 22.39
N SER A 332 5.99 -32.87 22.92
CA SER A 332 5.42 -34.22 22.97
C SER A 332 4.15 -34.28 22.13
N PHE A 333 4.05 -35.30 21.28
CA PHE A 333 2.88 -35.56 20.47
C PHE A 333 2.11 -36.78 20.96
N LYS A 334 0.80 -36.67 20.82
CA LYS A 334 -0.14 -37.76 21.04
C LYS A 334 -1.17 -37.76 19.91
N SER A 335 -1.36 -38.90 19.27
CA SER A 335 -2.31 -39.13 18.19
C SER A 335 -3.35 -40.15 18.65
N GLU A 336 -4.56 -39.69 18.96
CA GLU A 336 -5.66 -40.54 19.41
C GLU A 336 -6.98 -40.10 18.77
N ASN A 337 -7.75 -41.05 18.23
CA ASN A 337 -9.08 -40.79 17.64
C ASN A 337 -9.07 -39.67 16.57
N GLU A 338 -8.07 -39.66 15.68
CA GLU A 338 -7.88 -38.65 14.63
C GLU A 338 -7.50 -37.23 15.15
N GLU A 339 -7.32 -37.06 16.46
CA GLU A 339 -6.77 -35.83 17.04
C GLU A 339 -5.25 -35.95 17.18
N ILE A 340 -4.52 -34.91 16.79
CA ILE A 340 -3.08 -34.79 17.01
C ILE A 340 -2.87 -33.65 17.99
N LYS A 341 -2.33 -33.99 19.17
CA LYS A 341 -2.05 -33.03 20.23
C LYS A 341 -0.56 -32.84 20.38
N GLY A 342 -0.08 -31.61 20.18
CA GLY A 342 1.29 -31.20 20.49
C GLY A 342 1.34 -30.36 21.77
N ASP A 343 2.14 -30.78 22.75
CA ASP A 343 2.47 -30.01 23.97
C ASP A 343 3.90 -29.45 23.80
N PHE A 344 4.02 -28.13 23.70
CA PHE A 344 5.23 -27.39 23.36
C PHE A 344 5.77 -26.69 24.59
N LYS A 345 7.02 -26.95 24.99
CA LYS A 345 7.66 -26.38 26.17
C LYS A 345 8.97 -25.72 25.80
N LEU A 346 9.13 -24.47 26.22
CA LEU A 346 10.36 -23.73 26.02
C LEU A 346 11.23 -23.86 27.28
N LEU A 347 12.51 -24.21 27.10
CA LEU A 347 13.39 -24.61 28.19
C LEU A 347 14.74 -23.92 28.12
N ASP A 348 15.25 -23.55 29.28
CA ASP A 348 16.62 -23.09 29.47
C ASP A 348 17.63 -24.13 28.97
N VAL A 349 18.58 -23.70 28.15
CA VAL A 349 19.69 -24.56 27.70
C VAL A 349 20.48 -25.12 28.88
N ASP A 350 20.59 -24.36 29.97
CA ASP A 350 21.48 -24.64 31.09
C ASP A 350 20.81 -25.22 32.33
N ARG A 351 19.62 -25.82 32.20
CA ARG A 351 18.94 -26.49 33.32
C ARG A 351 19.65 -27.71 33.91
N VAL A 352 20.64 -28.28 33.21
CA VAL A 352 21.40 -29.47 33.66
C VAL A 352 22.87 -29.13 33.91
N LEU A 353 23.55 -28.57 32.92
CA LEU A 353 24.96 -28.17 33.03
C LEU A 353 25.07 -26.64 32.93
N PRO A 354 25.96 -25.99 33.68
CA PRO A 354 26.18 -24.55 33.48
C PRO A 354 26.88 -24.32 32.14
N VAL A 355 26.70 -23.12 31.56
CA VAL A 355 27.44 -22.71 30.36
C VAL A 355 28.87 -22.31 30.76
N THR A 356 29.85 -22.88 30.06
CA THR A 356 31.26 -22.50 30.17
C THR A 356 31.77 -21.97 28.83
N ASP A 357 32.38 -20.78 28.81
CA ASP A 357 32.95 -20.23 27.58
C ASP A 357 34.28 -20.88 27.17
N GLY A 358 34.74 -20.57 25.95
CA GLY A 358 36.01 -21.06 25.40
C GLY A 358 37.27 -20.70 26.20
N ARG A 359 37.18 -19.78 27.16
CA ARG A 359 38.28 -19.40 28.06
C ARG A 359 38.21 -20.13 29.40
N GLY A 360 37.19 -20.98 29.60
CA GLY A 360 36.95 -21.72 30.82
C GLY A 360 36.17 -20.95 31.89
N VAL A 361 35.54 -19.82 31.55
CA VAL A 361 34.68 -19.07 32.48
C VAL A 361 33.30 -19.70 32.52
N THR A 362 32.83 -20.08 33.70
CA THR A 362 31.50 -20.67 33.92
C THR A 362 30.52 -19.61 34.42
N TYR A 363 29.34 -19.53 33.82
CA TYR A 363 28.31 -18.55 34.12
C TYR A 363 27.27 -19.09 35.11
N GLU A 364 26.54 -18.20 35.79
CA GLU A 364 25.47 -18.56 36.71
C GLU A 364 24.25 -19.13 35.97
N GLN A 365 23.55 -20.07 36.62
CA GLN A 365 22.31 -20.67 36.11
C GLN A 365 21.08 -19.97 36.74
N PRO A 366 20.00 -19.67 35.99
CA PRO A 366 19.89 -19.91 34.54
C PRO A 366 20.72 -18.91 33.73
N TYR A 367 21.17 -19.34 32.55
CA TYR A 367 22.03 -18.55 31.67
C TYR A 367 21.21 -17.40 31.09
N ARG A 368 21.57 -16.18 31.49
CA ARG A 368 20.86 -14.93 31.11
C ARG A 368 21.82 -13.89 30.54
N VAL A 369 22.95 -14.33 30.01
CA VAL A 369 23.93 -13.41 29.43
C VAL A 369 23.38 -12.88 28.12
N THR A 370 23.07 -11.58 28.10
CA THR A 370 22.48 -10.86 26.96
C THR A 370 23.50 -10.50 25.87
N LYS A 371 24.69 -11.13 25.81
CA LYS A 371 25.81 -10.66 24.97
C LYS A 371 25.45 -10.52 23.47
N SER A 372 24.65 -11.42 22.90
CA SER A 372 24.15 -11.33 21.50
C SER A 372 23.17 -10.18 21.31
N PHE A 373 22.32 -9.93 22.31
CA PHE A 373 21.47 -8.75 22.37
C PHE A 373 22.37 -7.49 22.45
N ASP A 374 23.34 -7.44 23.36
CA ASP A 374 24.35 -6.38 23.44
C ASP A 374 25.14 -6.19 22.14
N TYR A 375 25.44 -7.25 21.40
CA TYR A 375 26.11 -7.13 20.10
C TYR A 375 25.20 -6.50 19.05
N THR A 376 23.92 -6.81 19.10
CA THR A 376 22.93 -6.20 18.24
C THR A 376 22.82 -4.71 18.55
N TYR A 377 22.70 -4.35 19.83
CA TYR A 377 22.47 -2.95 20.24
C TYR A 377 23.74 -2.13 20.53
N GLU A 378 24.90 -2.76 20.69
CA GLU A 378 26.16 -2.13 21.14
C GLU A 378 25.96 -1.14 22.30
N GLY A 379 25.11 -1.52 23.27
CA GLY A 379 24.77 -0.71 24.44
C GLY A 379 23.81 0.47 24.22
N SER A 380 23.31 0.73 23.00
CA SER A 380 22.22 1.69 22.77
C SER A 380 21.51 1.48 21.42
N ILE A 381 20.21 1.73 21.35
CA ILE A 381 19.44 1.71 20.08
C ILE A 381 20.07 2.59 18.97
N THR A 382 20.74 3.68 19.34
CA THR A 382 21.47 4.53 18.37
C THR A 382 22.52 3.73 17.63
N ASN A 383 23.31 2.93 18.36
CA ASN A 383 24.38 2.16 17.76
C ASN A 383 23.81 1.03 16.89
N TYR A 384 22.70 0.40 17.29
CA TYR A 384 21.98 -0.55 16.41
C TYR A 384 21.62 0.06 15.05
N VAL A 385 20.94 1.21 15.06
CA VAL A 385 20.54 1.90 13.83
C VAL A 385 21.78 2.28 13.00
N MET A 386 22.84 2.77 13.65
CA MET A 386 24.10 3.07 12.97
C MET A 386 24.77 1.83 12.38
N LYS A 387 24.70 0.67 13.05
CA LYS A 387 25.25 -0.61 12.59
C LYS A 387 24.55 -1.09 11.31
N LEU A 388 23.24 -0.87 11.21
CA LEU A 388 22.46 -1.16 9.99
C LEU A 388 22.76 -0.16 8.86
N LEU A 389 22.83 1.13 9.17
CA LEU A 389 23.00 2.18 8.15
C LEU A 389 24.43 2.26 7.60
N THR A 390 25.45 1.99 8.42
CA THR A 390 26.86 2.20 8.04
C THR A 390 27.27 1.45 6.78
N PRO A 391 26.99 0.14 6.62
CA PRO A 391 27.32 -0.58 5.40
C PRO A 391 26.56 -0.06 4.19
N MET A 392 25.27 0.26 4.34
CA MET A 392 24.43 0.78 3.25
C MET A 392 24.98 2.11 2.72
N ILE A 393 25.37 3.01 3.61
CA ILE A 393 25.95 4.31 3.26
C ILE A 393 27.30 4.12 2.55
N LYS A 394 28.15 3.23 3.06
CA LYS A 394 29.45 2.95 2.45
C LYS A 394 29.32 2.36 1.05
N VAL A 395 28.35 1.48 0.83
CA VAL A 395 28.05 0.93 -0.51
C VAL A 395 27.55 2.03 -1.43
N LEU A 396 26.55 2.82 -0.99
CA LEU A 396 26.02 3.94 -1.77
C LEU A 396 27.11 4.94 -2.17
N PHE A 397 28.01 5.28 -1.25
CA PHE A 397 29.12 6.20 -1.52
C PHE A 397 30.12 5.59 -2.50
N GLY A 398 30.38 4.27 -2.42
CA GLY A 398 31.15 3.55 -3.42
C GLY A 398 30.52 3.66 -4.82
N GLU A 399 29.20 3.40 -4.94
CA GLU A 399 28.48 3.55 -6.21
C GLU A 399 28.55 4.98 -6.76
N ILE A 400 28.38 5.99 -5.89
CA ILE A 400 28.45 7.39 -6.30
C ILE A 400 29.84 7.73 -6.85
N LEU A 401 30.90 7.29 -6.18
CA LEU A 401 32.27 7.54 -6.62
C LEU A 401 32.61 6.78 -7.91
N ASP A 402 32.13 5.54 -8.07
CA ASP A 402 32.32 4.72 -9.26
C ASP A 402 31.65 5.34 -10.51
N GLU A 403 30.51 6.01 -10.32
CA GLU A 403 29.81 6.76 -11.38
C GLU A 403 30.41 8.15 -11.65
N GLY A 404 31.44 8.56 -10.91
CA GLY A 404 32.16 9.82 -11.14
C GLY A 404 31.71 11.01 -10.26
N GLY A 405 30.99 10.74 -9.17
CA GLY A 405 30.54 11.73 -8.19
C GLY A 405 29.02 11.90 -8.15
N ILE A 406 28.53 12.64 -7.15
CA ILE A 406 27.09 12.75 -6.86
C ILE A 406 26.26 13.26 -8.05
N ILE A 407 26.80 14.17 -8.86
CA ILE A 407 26.07 14.75 -10.00
C ILE A 407 25.83 13.70 -11.09
N GLU A 408 26.83 12.90 -11.43
CA GLU A 408 26.69 11.85 -12.45
C GLU A 408 25.83 10.69 -11.96
N TYR A 409 25.97 10.33 -10.68
CA TYR A 409 25.08 9.35 -10.04
C TYR A 409 23.61 9.77 -10.12
N LEU A 410 23.30 11.04 -9.79
CA LEU A 410 21.94 11.57 -9.86
C LEU A 410 21.39 11.52 -11.30
N ALA A 411 22.21 11.87 -12.31
CA ALA A 411 21.81 11.79 -13.71
C ALA A 411 21.47 10.34 -14.14
N LEU A 412 22.28 9.35 -13.71
CA LEU A 412 22.00 7.93 -13.94
C LEU A 412 20.68 7.48 -13.30
N LYS A 413 20.36 8.00 -12.11
CA LYS A 413 19.08 7.74 -11.42
C LYS A 413 17.90 8.56 -11.99
N GLY A 414 18.10 9.27 -13.10
CA GLY A 414 17.06 9.99 -13.82
C GLY A 414 16.88 11.46 -13.43
N ILE A 415 17.75 12.00 -12.57
CA ILE A 415 17.75 13.41 -12.16
C ILE A 415 18.73 14.18 -13.06
N ASP A 416 18.26 14.55 -14.25
CA ASP A 416 19.05 15.30 -15.24
C ASP A 416 19.03 16.82 -14.95
N ILE A 417 19.95 17.26 -14.09
CA ILE A 417 20.09 18.68 -13.70
C ILE A 417 20.45 19.53 -14.92
N GLU A 418 21.33 19.06 -15.81
CA GLU A 418 21.76 19.79 -17.00
C GLU A 418 20.61 19.98 -17.98
N GLY A 419 19.90 18.90 -18.32
CA GLY A 419 18.73 18.94 -19.20
C GLY A 419 17.64 19.84 -18.63
N THR A 420 17.45 19.82 -17.31
CA THR A 420 16.52 20.71 -16.61
C THR A 420 16.93 22.18 -16.75
N LEU A 421 18.19 22.52 -16.46
CA LEU A 421 18.71 23.89 -16.61
C LEU A 421 18.59 24.37 -18.06
N ARG A 422 18.96 23.55 -19.04
CA ARG A 422 18.86 23.89 -20.47
C ARG A 422 17.41 24.09 -20.91
N LYS A 423 16.48 23.29 -20.39
CA LYS A 423 15.04 23.43 -20.67
C LYS A 423 14.47 24.75 -20.15
N TYR A 424 14.87 25.19 -18.95
CA TYR A 424 14.38 26.42 -18.35
C TYR A 424 15.08 27.68 -18.86
N MET A 425 16.39 27.62 -19.12
CA MET A 425 17.20 28.79 -19.49
C MET A 425 17.39 28.97 -21.01
N GLY A 426 17.12 27.95 -21.83
CA GLY A 426 17.44 27.98 -23.25
C GLY A 426 18.95 28.20 -23.50
N SER A 427 19.31 29.23 -24.28
CA SER A 427 20.72 29.61 -24.52
C SER A 427 21.32 30.52 -23.44
N GLY A 428 20.55 30.87 -22.39
CA GLY A 428 20.98 31.79 -21.34
C GLY A 428 20.70 33.27 -21.61
N ILE A 429 21.26 34.15 -20.77
CA ILE A 429 21.09 35.60 -20.82
C ILE A 429 22.18 36.22 -21.69
N THR A 430 21.78 36.93 -22.74
CA THR A 430 22.69 37.57 -23.71
C THR A 430 22.57 39.09 -23.70
N ALA A 431 23.68 39.82 -23.82
CA ALA A 431 23.68 41.26 -24.10
C ALA A 431 24.44 41.54 -25.40
N GLY A 432 23.69 41.92 -26.44
CA GLY A 432 24.24 42.10 -27.79
C GLY A 432 24.71 40.76 -28.37
N SER A 433 25.97 40.67 -28.79
CA SER A 433 26.59 39.43 -29.30
C SER A 433 27.29 38.60 -28.22
N TYR A 434 27.12 38.94 -26.95
CA TYR A 434 27.84 38.32 -25.84
C TYR A 434 26.88 37.51 -24.96
N ASN A 435 27.25 36.26 -24.69
CA ASN A 435 26.57 35.41 -23.71
C ASN A 435 27.10 35.79 -22.32
N LEU A 436 26.24 36.34 -21.47
CA LEU A 436 26.63 36.79 -20.13
C LEU A 436 26.53 35.66 -19.11
N ILE A 437 25.45 34.87 -19.17
CA ILE A 437 25.21 33.73 -18.29
C ILE A 437 24.55 32.63 -19.12
N THR A 438 25.11 31.43 -19.13
CA THR A 438 24.64 30.27 -19.90
C THR A 438 24.31 29.10 -18.97
N PRO A 439 23.56 28.08 -19.44
CA PRO A 439 23.40 26.83 -18.68
C PRO A 439 24.75 26.23 -18.26
N ASP A 440 25.79 26.38 -19.07
CA ASP A 440 27.13 25.85 -18.78
C ASP A 440 27.78 26.53 -17.57
N ASN A 441 27.44 27.81 -17.31
CA ASN A 441 27.90 28.51 -16.11
C ASN A 441 27.23 27.96 -14.84
N PHE A 442 25.93 27.68 -14.90
CA PHE A 442 25.20 27.05 -13.79
C PHE A 442 25.64 25.60 -13.58
N MET A 443 25.92 24.86 -14.65
CA MET A 443 26.46 23.51 -14.54
C MET A 443 27.85 23.51 -13.90
N ALA A 444 28.72 24.48 -14.20
CA ALA A 444 30.01 24.59 -13.52
C ALA A 444 29.85 24.81 -12.00
N PHE A 445 28.83 25.57 -11.60
CA PHE A 445 28.49 25.78 -10.19
C PHE A 445 27.85 24.55 -9.52
N VAL A 446 26.95 23.86 -10.21
CA VAL A 446 26.38 22.58 -9.75
C VAL A 446 27.48 21.53 -9.59
N ASN A 447 28.42 21.47 -10.53
CA ASN A 447 29.56 20.57 -10.49
C ASN A 447 30.54 20.92 -9.36
N ASP A 448 30.76 22.21 -9.08
CA ASP A 448 31.57 22.65 -7.94
C ASP A 448 30.91 22.30 -6.61
N LEU A 449 29.60 22.54 -6.45
CA LEU A 449 28.83 22.10 -5.29
C LEU A 449 28.89 20.57 -5.13
N GLY A 450 28.67 19.82 -6.22
CA GLY A 450 28.78 18.37 -6.26
C GLY A 450 30.16 17.90 -5.82
N SER A 451 31.23 18.50 -6.35
CA SER A 451 32.61 18.19 -5.97
C SER A 451 32.90 18.49 -4.49
N GLN A 452 32.33 19.57 -3.95
CA GLN A 452 32.45 19.89 -2.53
C GLN A 452 31.69 18.90 -1.64
N ILE A 453 30.51 18.44 -2.08
CA ILE A 453 29.73 17.41 -1.40
C ILE A 453 30.50 16.08 -1.43
N ASP A 454 30.98 15.67 -2.61
CA ASP A 454 31.77 14.45 -2.80
C ASP A 454 32.94 14.46 -1.82
N LYS A 455 33.73 15.55 -1.82
CA LYS A 455 34.92 15.67 -0.96
C LYS A 455 34.62 15.67 0.54
N LYS A 456 33.55 16.34 0.98
CA LYS A 456 33.26 16.51 2.42
C LYS A 456 32.48 15.34 3.01
N TYR A 457 31.57 14.74 2.24
CA TYR A 457 30.61 13.76 2.75
C TYR A 457 30.79 12.35 2.18
N ILE A 458 31.27 12.20 0.95
CA ILE A 458 31.32 10.91 0.26
C ILE A 458 32.72 10.29 0.33
N GLU A 459 33.76 11.08 0.04
CA GLU A 459 35.16 10.71 0.20
C GLU A 459 35.57 10.56 1.68
N ASP A 460 34.84 11.20 2.60
CA ASP A 460 34.95 11.02 4.06
C ASP A 460 33.66 10.44 4.66
N PRO A 461 33.41 9.13 4.49
CA PRO A 461 32.21 8.48 5.00
C PRO A 461 32.08 8.58 6.52
N GLU A 462 33.19 8.65 7.25
CA GLU A 462 33.18 8.72 8.72
C GLU A 462 32.65 10.06 9.22
N TYR A 463 32.94 11.16 8.49
CA TYR A 463 32.31 12.45 8.75
C TYR A 463 30.79 12.36 8.62
N THR A 464 30.28 11.82 7.51
CA THR A 464 28.83 11.68 7.29
C THR A 464 28.17 10.79 8.32
N LEU A 465 28.79 9.67 8.68
CA LEU A 465 28.28 8.79 9.74
C LEU A 465 28.23 9.51 11.10
N SER A 466 29.17 10.40 11.39
CA SER A 466 29.16 11.20 12.62
C SER A 466 28.00 12.20 12.66
N VAL A 467 27.70 12.85 11.53
CA VAL A 467 26.55 13.75 11.37
C VAL A 467 25.25 12.97 11.57
N LEU A 468 25.11 11.84 10.86
CA LEU A 468 23.91 10.99 10.95
C LEU A 468 23.70 10.43 12.34
N LYS A 469 24.77 10.05 13.05
CA LYS A 469 24.67 9.60 14.44
C LYS A 469 24.03 10.67 15.34
N GLY A 470 24.43 11.94 15.20
CA GLY A 470 23.82 13.05 15.95
C GLY A 470 22.32 13.22 15.69
N ILE A 471 21.90 12.94 14.45
CA ILE A 471 20.48 12.96 14.04
C ILE A 471 19.72 11.79 14.65
N ILE A 472 20.26 10.58 14.55
CA ILE A 472 19.63 9.36 15.05
C ILE A 472 19.44 9.40 16.57
N VAL A 473 20.42 9.94 17.32
CA VAL A 473 20.29 10.13 18.78
C VAL A 473 19.04 10.94 19.14
N GLN A 474 18.68 11.96 18.35
CA GLN A 474 17.49 12.76 18.60
C GLN A 474 16.22 11.98 18.28
N LEU A 475 16.20 11.24 17.16
CA LEU A 475 15.06 10.42 16.76
C LEU A 475 14.75 9.32 17.79
N VAL A 476 15.76 8.58 18.26
CA VAL A 476 15.54 7.49 19.22
C VAL A 476 15.11 7.99 20.60
N ASN A 477 15.51 9.21 20.98
CA ASN A 477 15.13 9.84 22.24
C ASN A 477 13.80 10.61 22.17
N LEU A 478 13.13 10.60 21.01
CA LEU A 478 11.80 11.18 20.86
C LEU A 478 10.88 10.56 21.92
N LYS A 479 10.23 11.41 22.69
CA LYS A 479 9.26 10.98 23.70
C LYS A 479 8.01 10.46 23.01
N VAL A 480 7.67 9.21 23.25
CA VAL A 480 6.48 8.54 22.69
C VAL A 480 5.44 8.19 23.76
N SER A 481 5.83 8.21 25.03
CA SER A 481 4.94 7.99 26.16
C SER A 481 5.39 8.78 27.38
N GLU A 482 4.44 9.14 28.23
CA GLU A 482 4.70 9.63 29.59
C GLU A 482 5.16 8.51 30.54
N LEU A 483 4.88 7.25 30.19
CA LEU A 483 5.29 6.08 30.96
C LEU A 483 6.72 5.70 30.61
N LYS A 484 7.56 5.48 31.62
CA LYS A 484 8.90 4.90 31.45
C LYS A 484 8.78 3.42 31.06
N CYS A 485 9.63 2.94 30.15
CA CYS A 485 9.73 1.51 29.87
C CYS A 485 10.41 0.79 31.04
N GLU A 486 9.67 -0.11 31.70
CA GLU A 486 10.17 -0.92 32.83
C GLU A 486 10.60 -2.34 32.39
N LYS A 487 10.08 -2.84 31.25
CA LYS A 487 10.31 -4.22 30.75
C LYS A 487 11.79 -4.51 30.49
N LEU A 488 12.58 -3.51 30.10
CA LEU A 488 14.00 -3.68 29.80
C LEU A 488 14.89 -3.85 31.05
N ILE A 489 14.42 -3.40 32.23
CA ILE A 489 15.21 -3.34 33.47
C ILE A 489 15.63 -4.74 33.92
N GLU A 490 14.76 -5.73 33.76
CA GLU A 490 15.04 -7.11 34.18
C GLU A 490 16.17 -7.77 33.38
N TYR A 491 16.49 -7.22 32.21
CA TYR A 491 17.57 -7.67 31.32
C TYR A 491 18.83 -6.81 31.43
N GLY A 492 18.88 -5.87 32.40
CA GLY A 492 20.03 -5.00 32.63
C GLY A 492 20.05 -3.74 31.77
N TYR A 493 18.97 -3.44 31.05
CA TYR A 493 18.81 -2.23 30.25
C TYR A 493 17.78 -1.31 30.93
N GLU A 494 18.24 -0.28 31.63
CA GLU A 494 17.33 0.74 32.16
C GLU A 494 17.10 1.81 31.09
N SER A 495 15.84 2.20 30.86
CA SER A 495 15.56 3.38 30.04
C SER A 495 16.31 4.58 30.63
N GLU A 496 17.14 5.22 29.80
CA GLU A 496 17.99 6.35 30.20
C GLU A 496 17.15 7.59 30.59
N ASN A 497 15.89 7.61 30.13
CA ASN A 497 14.96 8.72 30.32
C ASN A 497 13.96 8.43 31.45
N GLU A 498 13.40 9.50 32.03
CA GLU A 498 12.27 9.41 32.99
C GLU A 498 10.92 9.21 32.28
N TYR A 499 10.94 9.00 30.96
CA TYR A 499 9.81 8.82 30.07
C TYR A 499 10.15 7.74 29.04
N GLY A 500 9.15 7.22 28.34
CA GLY A 500 9.33 6.23 27.30
C GLY A 500 9.71 6.86 25.97
N SER A 501 10.85 6.45 25.43
CA SER A 501 11.39 6.94 24.16
C SER A 501 11.02 6.03 22.98
N PHE A 502 11.10 6.56 21.75
CA PHE A 502 10.90 5.77 20.54
C PHE A 502 11.84 4.57 20.48
N GLY A 503 13.07 4.75 20.96
CA GLY A 503 14.04 3.68 21.13
C GLY A 503 13.60 2.59 22.10
N ASP A 504 13.02 2.97 23.24
CA ASP A 504 12.48 2.02 24.22
C ASP A 504 11.34 1.19 23.61
N ALA A 505 10.45 1.81 22.85
CA ALA A 505 9.33 1.12 22.18
C ALA A 505 9.82 0.10 21.15
N ALA A 506 10.80 0.48 20.32
CA ALA A 506 11.38 -0.40 19.30
C ALA A 506 12.05 -1.64 19.91
N ILE A 507 12.87 -1.46 20.96
CA ILE A 507 13.53 -2.57 21.65
C ILE A 507 12.50 -3.46 22.35
N SER A 508 11.50 -2.87 23.01
CA SER A 508 10.48 -3.62 23.75
C SER A 508 9.66 -4.52 22.82
N ALA A 509 9.32 -4.04 21.62
CA ALA A 509 8.65 -4.83 20.59
C ALA A 509 9.52 -6.01 20.12
N MET A 510 10.77 -5.74 19.71
CA MET A 510 11.70 -6.79 19.26
C MET A 510 11.98 -7.85 20.32
N LEU A 511 12.15 -7.44 21.58
CA LEU A 511 12.41 -8.35 22.68
C LEU A 511 11.20 -9.25 22.98
N GLY A 512 9.98 -8.71 22.91
CA GLY A 512 8.76 -9.50 23.01
C GLY A 512 8.76 -10.64 21.99
N MET A 513 9.10 -10.30 20.74
CA MET A 513 9.17 -11.26 19.65
C MET A 513 10.19 -12.38 19.87
N TRP A 514 11.42 -12.04 20.28
CA TRP A 514 12.46 -13.04 20.51
C TRP A 514 12.16 -13.97 21.69
N MET A 515 11.47 -13.44 22.70
CA MET A 515 11.08 -14.21 23.90
C MET A 515 9.88 -15.14 23.66
N GLY A 516 9.06 -14.90 22.64
CA GLY A 516 7.76 -15.57 22.49
C GLY A 516 6.75 -15.19 23.56
N ASP A 517 6.82 -13.92 23.98
CA ASP A 517 6.00 -13.27 25.02
C ASP A 517 5.42 -11.96 24.46
N GLU A 518 4.97 -12.00 23.20
CA GLU A 518 4.24 -10.91 22.53
C GLU A 518 2.82 -10.76 23.12
N ASP A 519 2.70 -10.01 24.20
CA ASP A 519 1.39 -9.61 24.73
C ASP A 519 1.45 -8.17 25.28
N THR A 520 0.62 -7.27 24.72
CA THR A 520 0.55 -5.82 25.02
C THR A 520 -0.12 -5.47 26.35
N ASP A 521 -0.16 -6.39 27.33
CA ASP A 521 -0.55 -6.05 28.71
C ASP A 521 0.44 -5.04 29.35
N ASP A 522 1.57 -4.76 28.68
CA ASP A 522 2.48 -3.67 28.99
C ASP A 522 1.82 -2.30 28.77
N ALA A 523 1.67 -1.56 29.88
CA ALA A 523 1.03 -0.25 29.88
C ALA A 523 1.77 0.78 29.01
N PHE A 524 3.10 0.68 28.91
CA PHE A 524 3.92 1.57 28.09
C PHE A 524 3.65 1.34 26.60
N MET A 525 3.71 0.09 26.11
CA MET A 525 3.43 -0.23 24.70
C MET A 525 1.98 0.11 24.31
N SER A 526 1.02 -0.17 25.19
CA SER A 526 -0.38 0.24 24.99
C SER A 526 -0.52 1.77 24.87
N ASP A 527 0.18 2.54 25.71
CA ASP A 527 0.17 4.01 25.65
C ASP A 527 0.81 4.52 24.34
N VAL A 528 1.95 3.95 23.93
CA VAL A 528 2.62 4.27 22.66
C VAL A 528 1.71 4.07 21.46
N ILE A 529 1.04 2.91 21.36
CA ILE A 529 0.13 2.59 20.26
C ILE A 529 -1.03 3.60 20.22
N ASN A 530 -1.63 3.93 21.37
CA ASN A 530 -2.71 4.91 21.42
C ASN A 530 -2.24 6.32 21.05
N ASN A 531 -1.06 6.75 21.52
CA ASN A 531 -0.50 8.06 21.19
C ASN A 531 -0.23 8.19 19.67
N PHE A 532 0.16 7.12 18.99
CA PHE A 532 0.26 7.10 17.53
C PHE A 532 -1.11 7.20 16.85
N ARG A 533 -2.12 6.44 17.30
CA ARG A 533 -3.50 6.48 16.73
C ARG A 533 -4.21 7.81 16.91
N ASP A 534 -3.81 8.59 17.91
CA ASP A 534 -4.29 9.94 18.17
C ASP A 534 -3.69 10.99 17.21
N GLY A 535 -2.70 10.62 16.39
CA GLY A 535 -2.13 11.43 15.31
C GLY A 535 -1.14 12.53 15.74
N GLU A 536 -1.25 13.06 16.97
CA GLU A 536 -0.33 14.08 17.49
C GLU A 536 1.12 13.59 17.52
N LEU A 537 1.35 12.34 17.95
CA LEU A 537 2.71 11.78 17.98
C LEU A 537 3.30 11.63 16.58
N ALA A 538 2.50 11.33 15.56
CA ALA A 538 2.97 11.26 14.17
C ALA A 538 3.40 12.62 13.63
N LYS A 539 2.70 13.69 14.03
CA LYS A 539 3.13 15.06 13.77
C LYS A 539 4.43 15.37 14.49
N ASP A 540 4.58 14.99 15.75
CA ASP A 540 5.83 15.21 16.49
C ASP A 540 7.02 14.46 15.85
N VAL A 541 6.80 13.23 15.36
CA VAL A 541 7.78 12.49 14.56
C VAL A 541 8.15 13.27 13.29
N PHE A 542 7.15 13.77 12.54
CA PHE A 542 7.41 14.53 11.32
C PHE A 542 8.14 15.84 11.58
N ASP A 543 7.71 16.63 12.57
CA ASP A 543 8.34 17.89 12.94
C ASP A 543 9.80 17.67 13.35
N LEU A 544 10.07 16.58 14.08
CA LEU A 544 11.42 16.18 14.41
C LEU A 544 12.20 15.79 13.15
N LEU A 545 11.64 14.98 12.25
CA LEU A 545 12.32 14.61 10.99
C LEU A 545 12.59 15.83 10.10
N TYR A 546 11.68 16.80 10.04
CA TYR A 546 11.86 18.06 9.32
C TYR A 546 13.02 18.87 9.91
N GLU A 547 13.02 19.04 11.24
CA GLU A 547 14.11 19.70 11.95
C GLU A 547 15.46 19.00 11.70
N LEU A 548 15.48 17.68 11.78
CA LEU A 548 16.71 16.90 11.63
C LEU A 548 17.24 16.90 10.19
N LEU A 549 16.36 16.71 9.20
CA LEU A 549 16.76 16.54 7.80
C LEU A 549 16.90 17.87 7.07
N ILE A 550 15.96 18.80 7.25
CA ILE A 550 15.93 20.06 6.50
C ILE A 550 16.77 21.13 7.21
N ASN A 551 16.56 21.32 8.51
CA ASN A 551 17.26 22.38 9.25
C ASN A 551 18.69 21.95 9.60
N GLN A 552 18.86 20.83 10.29
CA GLN A 552 20.18 20.42 10.75
C GLN A 552 21.05 19.84 9.63
N LEU A 553 20.56 18.86 8.86
CA LEU A 553 21.37 18.20 7.82
C LEU A 553 21.54 19.07 6.57
N VAL A 554 20.46 19.49 5.92
CA VAL A 554 20.57 20.23 4.66
C VAL A 554 21.08 21.65 4.89
N GLN A 555 20.49 22.41 5.81
CA GLN A 555 20.87 23.82 5.95
C GLN A 555 22.13 24.00 6.80
N ASP A 556 22.11 23.57 8.06
CA ASP A 556 23.19 23.86 9.00
C ASP A 556 24.46 23.08 8.64
N GLU A 557 24.35 21.82 8.26
CA GLU A 557 25.51 20.99 7.95
C GLU A 557 26.00 21.20 6.50
N ILE A 558 25.15 20.98 5.50
CA ILE A 558 25.55 21.02 4.08
C ILE A 558 25.65 22.45 3.56
N LEU A 559 24.55 23.20 3.51
CA LEU A 559 24.51 24.49 2.81
C LEU A 559 25.26 25.60 3.55
N SER A 560 25.34 25.55 4.88
CA SER A 560 26.13 26.47 5.68
C SER A 560 27.61 26.08 5.72
N GLY A 561 27.92 24.78 5.60
CA GLY A 561 29.26 24.24 5.69
C GLY A 561 30.05 24.24 4.38
N LEU A 562 29.42 24.58 3.25
CA LEU A 562 30.03 24.67 1.92
C LEU A 562 30.02 26.11 1.40
N TYR A 563 31.06 26.47 0.64
CA TYR A 563 31.30 27.84 0.21
C TYR A 563 31.22 27.98 -1.29
N VAL A 564 30.58 29.04 -1.75
CA VAL A 564 30.45 29.31 -3.18
C VAL A 564 31.80 29.68 -3.76
N ASN A 565 32.23 28.92 -4.77
CA ASN A 565 33.37 29.29 -5.60
C ASN A 565 32.89 30.09 -6.81
N VAL A 566 33.15 31.40 -6.81
CA VAL A 566 32.71 32.29 -7.90
C VAL A 566 33.56 32.10 -9.15
N ASP A 567 34.80 31.64 -9.00
CA ASP A 567 35.74 31.49 -10.12
C ASP A 567 35.31 30.33 -11.05
N THR A 568 34.77 29.24 -10.49
CA THR A 568 34.29 28.06 -11.26
C THR A 568 33.06 28.36 -12.10
N PHE A 569 32.13 29.19 -11.62
CA PHE A 569 30.96 29.63 -12.40
C PHE A 569 31.35 30.26 -13.76
N TYR A 570 32.54 30.86 -13.84
CA TYR A 570 33.00 31.63 -15.00
C TYR A 570 34.21 31.02 -15.75
N GLU A 571 34.66 29.80 -15.39
CA GLU A 571 35.80 29.12 -16.04
C GLU A 571 35.67 29.03 -17.57
N ASN A 572 34.43 28.95 -18.08
CA ASN A 572 34.11 28.87 -19.50
C ASN A 572 33.75 30.23 -20.14
N THR A 573 34.05 31.34 -19.48
CA THR A 573 33.80 32.69 -20.02
C THR A 573 35.08 33.34 -20.56
N PRO A 574 34.96 34.21 -21.59
CA PRO A 574 36.12 34.84 -22.22
C PRO A 574 36.79 35.96 -21.38
N TYR A 575 36.50 36.05 -20.08
CA TYR A 575 36.93 37.14 -19.19
C TYR A 575 37.70 36.58 -17.98
N GLU A 576 38.85 37.17 -17.66
CA GLU A 576 39.53 36.94 -16.36
C GLU A 576 38.78 37.74 -15.29
N ILE A 577 38.01 37.05 -14.45
CA ILE A 577 37.32 37.62 -13.30
C ILE A 577 37.98 37.02 -12.05
N SER A 578 38.41 37.86 -11.12
CA SER A 578 38.98 37.44 -9.83
C SER A 578 38.55 38.41 -8.74
N GLY A 579 38.02 37.91 -7.62
CA GLY A 579 37.65 38.72 -6.45
C GLY A 579 36.17 38.60 -6.05
N THR A 580 35.70 39.50 -5.20
CA THR A 580 34.33 39.45 -4.62
C THR A 580 33.22 39.59 -5.68
N TYR A 581 31.96 39.23 -5.35
CA TYR A 581 30.83 39.46 -6.27
C TYR A 581 30.66 40.93 -6.68
N LEU A 582 31.11 41.87 -5.85
CA LEU A 582 31.18 43.29 -6.18
C LEU A 582 32.22 43.58 -7.28
N GLN A 583 33.37 42.90 -7.23
CA GLN A 583 34.40 42.95 -8.25
C GLN A 583 33.90 42.31 -9.56
N PHE A 584 33.15 41.20 -9.47
CA PHE A 584 32.40 40.62 -10.59
C PHE A 584 31.42 41.61 -11.23
N ALA A 585 30.52 42.24 -10.45
CA ALA A 585 29.55 43.20 -10.97
C ALA A 585 30.26 44.39 -11.65
N PHE A 586 31.40 44.81 -11.11
CA PHE A 586 32.25 45.85 -11.66
C PHE A 586 32.96 45.46 -12.96
N ASP A 587 33.49 44.24 -13.06
CA ASP A 587 34.17 43.74 -14.26
C ASP A 587 33.17 43.42 -15.37
N LEU A 588 31.99 42.86 -15.05
CA LEU A 588 30.88 42.67 -15.97
C LEU A 588 30.37 44.00 -16.53
N ALA A 589 30.12 44.98 -15.67
CA ALA A 589 29.75 46.32 -16.11
C ALA A 589 30.85 46.94 -16.97
N THR A 590 32.13 46.75 -16.62
CA THR A 590 33.27 47.23 -17.41
C THR A 590 33.22 46.67 -18.82
N THR A 591 32.92 45.39 -18.97
CA THR A 591 32.71 44.72 -20.25
C THR A 591 31.49 45.26 -21.00
N LEU A 592 30.34 45.40 -20.34
CA LEU A 592 29.11 45.94 -20.94
C LEU A 592 29.27 47.38 -21.45
N PHE A 593 30.12 48.18 -20.80
CA PHE A 593 30.48 49.52 -21.26
C PHE A 593 31.73 49.54 -22.16
N GLY A 594 32.07 48.43 -22.82
CA GLY A 594 33.15 48.36 -23.82
C GLY A 594 34.54 48.66 -23.25
N GLY A 595 34.81 48.24 -22.02
CA GLY A 595 36.05 48.51 -21.29
C GLY A 595 36.07 49.83 -20.52
N ASN A 596 34.98 50.60 -20.51
CA ASN A 596 34.92 51.88 -19.78
C ASN A 596 34.70 51.66 -18.28
N LYS A 597 35.82 51.46 -17.57
CA LYS A 597 35.88 51.26 -16.11
C LYS A 597 35.18 52.36 -15.30
N GLN A 598 35.12 53.61 -15.79
CA GLN A 598 34.46 54.70 -15.07
C GLN A 598 32.94 54.65 -15.22
N ALA A 599 32.45 54.37 -16.44
CA ALA A 599 31.02 54.16 -16.68
C ALA A 599 30.49 52.95 -15.90
N ALA A 600 31.28 51.87 -15.86
CA ALA A 600 31.00 50.70 -15.06
C ALA A 600 30.96 50.98 -13.56
N ARG A 601 31.95 51.73 -13.03
CA ARG A 601 31.97 52.17 -11.63
C ARG A 601 30.72 52.96 -11.30
N ASN A 602 30.35 53.90 -12.16
CA ASN A 602 29.18 54.75 -11.96
C ASN A 602 27.87 53.97 -12.08
N PHE A 603 27.79 52.99 -12.99
CA PHE A 603 26.63 52.12 -13.16
C PHE A 603 26.45 51.18 -11.97
N VAL A 604 27.51 50.49 -11.56
CA VAL A 604 27.49 49.58 -10.40
C VAL A 604 27.27 50.36 -9.12
N SER A 605 27.95 51.49 -8.91
CA SER A 605 27.69 52.36 -7.75
C SER A 605 26.27 52.94 -7.78
N GLY A 606 25.71 53.25 -8.96
CA GLY A 606 24.34 53.72 -9.13
C GLY A 606 23.29 52.64 -8.89
N LEU A 607 23.56 51.39 -9.28
CA LEU A 607 22.77 50.21 -8.95
C LEU A 607 22.78 49.96 -7.43
N ILE A 608 23.95 50.00 -6.81
CA ILE A 608 24.12 49.86 -5.36
C ILE A 608 23.38 51.00 -4.64
N ASP A 609 23.56 52.26 -5.04
CA ASP A 609 22.86 53.40 -4.43
C ASP A 609 21.34 53.34 -4.62
N SER A 610 20.88 52.85 -5.78
CA SER A 610 19.46 52.63 -6.12
C SER A 610 18.83 51.53 -5.27
N TYR A 611 19.52 50.40 -5.10
CA TYR A 611 19.04 49.25 -4.32
C TYR A 611 19.14 49.47 -2.81
N VAL A 612 20.22 50.08 -2.32
CA VAL A 612 20.44 50.37 -0.89
C VAL A 612 19.47 51.42 -0.36
N LYS A 613 19.01 52.36 -1.20
CA LYS A 613 18.09 53.44 -0.78
C LYS A 613 16.61 53.21 -1.16
N GLY A 614 16.29 52.24 -2.02
CA GLY A 614 14.97 52.12 -2.66
C GLY A 614 14.02 51.06 -2.10
N THR A 615 14.51 49.92 -1.60
CA THR A 615 13.65 48.74 -1.32
C THR A 615 13.88 48.06 0.03
N GLY A 616 14.88 48.46 0.83
CA GLY A 616 15.19 47.81 2.12
C GLY A 616 15.94 46.46 2.01
N ILE A 617 15.98 45.87 0.82
CA ILE A 617 16.64 44.59 0.46
C ILE A 617 18.16 44.78 0.23
N GLY A 618 18.62 46.02 0.02
CA GLY A 618 19.96 46.30 -0.51
C GLY A 618 21.13 46.04 0.45
N LYS A 619 20.89 45.85 1.75
CA LYS A 619 21.96 45.64 2.74
C LYS A 619 22.43 44.16 2.79
N PRO A 620 21.54 43.16 2.93
CA PRO A 620 21.95 41.75 2.92
C PRO A 620 22.58 41.30 1.60
N VAL A 621 22.01 41.71 0.45
CA VAL A 621 22.56 41.43 -0.88
C VAL A 621 23.95 42.06 -1.04
N TYR A 622 24.12 43.30 -0.57
CA TYR A 622 25.43 43.96 -0.59
C TYR A 622 26.45 43.29 0.34
N GLU A 623 26.03 42.85 1.52
CA GLU A 623 26.87 42.11 2.48
C GLU A 623 27.30 40.75 1.88
N ALA A 624 26.37 39.94 1.34
CA ALA A 624 26.69 38.69 0.63
C ALA A 624 27.60 38.94 -0.59
N MET A 625 27.41 40.04 -1.31
CA MET A 625 28.24 40.37 -2.47
C MET A 625 29.64 40.94 -2.13
N THR A 626 29.90 41.28 -0.87
CA THR A 626 31.17 41.91 -0.43
C THR A 626 32.02 41.03 0.47
N LEU A 627 31.50 39.89 0.94
CA LEU A 627 32.25 38.90 1.69
C LEU A 627 33.16 38.08 0.75
N GLU A 628 34.39 37.81 1.20
CA GLU A 628 35.34 36.94 0.48
C GLU A 628 34.96 35.45 0.55
N GLU A 629 34.12 35.06 1.53
CA GLU A 629 33.60 33.70 1.71
C GLU A 629 32.08 33.78 1.93
N THR A 630 31.28 33.29 0.98
CA THR A 630 29.80 33.22 1.08
C THR A 630 29.36 31.76 1.04
N THR A 631 28.54 31.33 2.00
CA THR A 631 28.01 29.96 2.03
C THR A 631 26.88 29.79 1.03
N TYR A 632 26.63 28.56 0.58
CA TYR A 632 25.50 28.25 -0.31
C TYR A 632 24.17 28.65 0.32
N LEU A 633 23.98 28.45 1.63
CA LEU A 633 22.79 28.88 2.36
C LEU A 633 22.57 30.40 2.29
N THR A 634 23.64 31.18 2.52
CA THR A 634 23.58 32.65 2.46
C THR A 634 23.22 33.12 1.06
N LEU A 635 23.81 32.50 0.04
CA LEU A 635 23.50 32.82 -1.36
C LEU A 635 22.05 32.48 -1.72
N ILE A 636 21.58 31.28 -1.39
CA ILE A 636 20.21 30.83 -1.66
C ILE A 636 19.20 31.76 -1.00
N ASN A 637 19.32 32.02 0.31
CA ASN A 637 18.38 32.90 1.02
C ASN A 637 18.43 34.34 0.49
N THR A 638 19.59 34.82 0.05
CA THR A 638 19.70 36.15 -0.59
C THR A 638 18.96 36.21 -1.92
N VAL A 639 19.04 35.15 -2.73
CA VAL A 639 18.31 35.02 -4.00
C VAL A 639 16.81 34.91 -3.75
N LEU A 640 16.39 34.06 -2.82
CA LEU A 640 14.98 33.89 -2.46
C LEU A 640 14.36 35.20 -1.96
N ALA A 641 15.05 35.95 -1.09
CA ALA A 641 14.59 37.26 -0.61
C ALA A 641 14.44 38.28 -1.75
N ALA A 642 15.30 38.22 -2.77
CA ALA A 642 15.18 39.07 -3.94
C ALA A 642 13.99 38.65 -4.82
N LEU A 643 13.74 37.35 -4.99
CA LEU A 643 12.60 36.84 -5.75
C LEU A 643 11.27 37.20 -5.07
N ASP A 644 11.17 37.02 -3.75
CA ASP A 644 10.00 37.38 -2.93
C ASP A 644 9.66 38.86 -3.03
N ALA A 645 10.65 39.72 -2.88
CA ALA A 645 10.44 41.16 -3.00
C ALA A 645 10.05 41.63 -4.42
N THR A 646 10.29 40.81 -5.44
CA THR A 646 9.81 41.05 -6.81
C THR A 646 8.47 40.40 -7.12
N GLY A 647 7.92 39.60 -6.19
CA GLY A 647 6.71 38.81 -6.38
C GLY A 647 6.90 37.61 -7.33
N VAL A 648 8.14 37.18 -7.57
CA VAL A 648 8.45 36.06 -8.48
C VAL A 648 8.36 34.71 -7.77
N LEU A 649 8.73 34.64 -6.50
CA LEU A 649 8.64 33.44 -5.65
C LEU A 649 8.45 33.87 -4.20
N GLU A 650 7.36 33.46 -3.58
CA GLU A 650 7.03 33.82 -2.19
C GLU A 650 7.90 33.05 -1.18
N GLY A 651 8.21 33.67 -0.03
CA GLY A 651 8.86 33.00 1.11
C GLY A 651 10.20 33.62 1.53
N GLY A 652 10.99 34.16 0.60
CA GLY A 652 12.17 34.96 0.94
C GLY A 652 13.37 34.19 1.55
N ASP A 653 13.18 32.98 2.06
CA ASP A 653 14.20 32.04 2.50
C ASP A 653 13.79 30.59 2.27
N ILE A 654 14.73 29.66 2.42
CA ILE A 654 14.53 28.24 2.10
C ILE A 654 13.43 27.60 2.96
N ASN A 655 13.35 27.94 4.25
CA ASN A 655 12.33 27.41 5.16
C ASN A 655 10.95 27.87 4.74
N SER A 656 10.79 29.17 4.50
CA SER A 656 9.49 29.71 4.08
C SER A 656 9.05 29.16 2.73
N VAL A 657 9.98 28.93 1.79
CA VAL A 657 9.66 28.25 0.51
C VAL A 657 9.25 26.81 0.74
N ILE A 658 9.95 26.06 1.60
CA ILE A 658 9.59 24.68 1.92
C ILE A 658 8.26 24.64 2.69
N ASP A 659 8.01 25.54 3.62
CA ASP A 659 6.76 25.64 4.38
C ASP A 659 5.59 25.93 3.44
N ILE A 660 5.75 26.83 2.45
CA ILE A 660 4.74 27.06 1.41
C ILE A 660 4.47 25.78 0.60
N LEU A 661 5.50 24.99 0.31
CA LEU A 661 5.34 23.70 -0.36
C LEU A 661 4.69 22.67 0.57
N LEU A 662 5.09 22.57 1.85
CA LEU A 662 4.58 21.58 2.80
C LEU A 662 3.15 21.87 3.26
N GLU A 663 2.77 23.13 3.48
CA GLU A 663 1.41 23.54 3.85
C GLU A 663 0.36 23.04 2.84
N GLU A 664 0.76 22.82 1.58
CA GLU A 664 -0.10 22.33 0.53
C GLU A 664 -0.29 20.80 0.57
N TYR A 665 0.72 20.03 1.01
CA TYR A 665 0.71 18.56 0.91
C TYR A 665 0.65 17.83 2.25
N ILE A 666 1.14 18.42 3.34
CA ILE A 666 1.14 17.83 4.68
C ILE A 666 -0.03 18.37 5.48
N THR A 667 -1.14 17.63 5.45
CA THR A 667 -2.39 18.00 6.13
C THR A 667 -2.58 17.20 7.43
N ALA A 668 -3.54 17.60 8.28
CA ALA A 668 -3.89 16.81 9.47
C ALA A 668 -4.24 15.35 9.12
N SER A 669 -4.95 15.14 8.00
CA SER A 669 -5.25 13.78 7.51
C SER A 669 -3.99 12.96 7.19
N GLN A 670 -2.87 13.62 6.85
CA GLN A 670 -1.62 12.93 6.58
C GLN A 670 -0.95 12.44 7.88
N TYR A 671 -0.98 13.25 8.94
CA TYR A 671 -0.48 12.84 10.25
C TYR A 671 -1.32 11.72 10.85
N ASP A 672 -2.65 11.79 10.73
CA ASP A 672 -3.55 10.71 11.16
C ASP A 672 -3.24 9.40 10.43
N ALA A 673 -2.93 9.48 9.12
CA ALA A 673 -2.56 8.32 8.33
C ALA A 673 -1.26 7.68 8.80
N TRP A 674 -0.21 8.47 8.99
CA TRP A 674 1.07 7.99 9.49
C TRP A 674 0.97 7.45 10.91
N GLY A 675 0.17 8.09 11.77
CA GLY A 675 -0.09 7.64 13.12
C GLY A 675 -0.70 6.25 13.16
N GLU A 676 -1.74 5.99 12.37
CA GLU A 676 -2.33 4.65 12.27
C GLU A 676 -1.34 3.61 11.71
N THR A 677 -0.60 3.93 10.65
CA THR A 677 0.40 2.99 10.08
C THR A 677 1.49 2.65 11.11
N LEU A 678 2.02 3.64 11.82
CA LEU A 678 3.04 3.41 12.86
C LEU A 678 2.46 2.63 14.05
N ALA A 679 1.23 2.92 14.45
CA ALA A 679 0.54 2.18 15.50
C ALA A 679 0.36 0.70 15.11
N ASP A 680 -0.03 0.41 13.87
CA ASP A 680 -0.22 -0.95 13.38
C ASP A 680 1.11 -1.72 13.31
N VAL A 681 2.20 -1.09 12.85
CA VAL A 681 3.56 -1.68 12.88
C VAL A 681 3.97 -2.02 14.30
N VAL A 682 3.83 -1.08 15.24
CA VAL A 682 4.21 -1.31 16.64
C VAL A 682 3.31 -2.38 17.27
N SER A 683 2.02 -2.38 16.96
CA SER A 683 1.05 -3.35 17.48
C SER A 683 1.35 -4.78 17.01
N ASP A 684 1.67 -4.97 15.73
CA ASP A 684 1.97 -6.29 15.16
C ASP A 684 3.28 -6.88 15.68
N LEU A 685 4.30 -6.04 15.92
CA LEU A 685 5.57 -6.50 16.49
C LEU A 685 5.51 -6.76 18.01
N SER A 686 4.44 -6.35 18.69
CA SER A 686 4.34 -6.45 20.16
C SER A 686 3.16 -7.29 20.66
N SER A 687 2.33 -7.81 19.76
CA SER A 687 1.16 -8.63 20.10
C SER A 687 1.06 -9.85 19.19
N ASP A 688 0.73 -10.99 19.77
CA ASP A 688 0.39 -12.20 19.02
C ASP A 688 -1.13 -12.27 18.73
N PHE A 689 -1.47 -12.43 17.45
CA PHE A 689 -2.85 -12.57 16.98
C PHE A 689 -3.14 -13.92 16.33
N ASN A 690 -2.12 -14.76 16.07
CA ASN A 690 -2.27 -15.96 15.27
C ASN A 690 -1.33 -17.07 15.73
N PRO A 691 -1.81 -17.97 16.61
CA PRO A 691 -3.15 -18.07 17.18
C PRO A 691 -3.35 -17.11 18.36
N ILE A 692 -4.60 -16.73 18.66
CA ILE A 692 -4.97 -15.75 19.72
C ILE A 692 -4.53 -16.15 21.17
N LYS A 693 -3.83 -17.26 21.36
CA LYS A 693 -3.42 -17.73 22.69
C LYS A 693 -2.17 -16.99 23.14
N LYS A 694 -2.35 -16.09 24.11
CA LYS A 694 -1.31 -15.47 24.95
C LYS A 694 -0.07 -16.35 25.15
N GLY A 695 1.07 -15.91 24.64
CA GLY A 695 2.39 -16.53 24.78
C GLY A 695 2.46 -17.94 24.20
N ASP A 696 3.13 -18.10 23.06
CA ASP A 696 3.34 -19.39 22.39
C ASP A 696 4.35 -20.31 23.10
N CYS A 697 4.78 -19.92 24.28
CA CYS A 697 5.63 -20.67 25.18
C CYS A 697 4.82 -21.50 26.17
N ASN A 698 5.11 -22.81 26.27
CA ASN A 698 4.42 -23.72 27.21
C ASN A 698 2.93 -23.93 26.90
N VAL A 699 2.61 -23.99 25.61
CA VAL A 699 1.26 -24.09 25.07
C VAL A 699 0.97 -25.50 24.54
N THR A 700 -0.30 -25.84 24.48
CA THR A 700 -0.78 -27.05 23.81
C THR A 700 -1.66 -26.69 22.63
N TYR A 701 -1.29 -27.19 21.45
CA TYR A 701 -2.10 -27.14 20.24
C TYR A 701 -2.70 -28.50 19.95
N THR A 702 -3.92 -28.52 19.43
CA THR A 702 -4.61 -29.75 19.06
C THR A 702 -5.24 -29.54 17.71
N TYR A 703 -4.82 -30.36 16.75
CA TYR A 703 -5.57 -30.60 15.53
C TYR A 703 -6.65 -31.64 15.83
N SER A 704 -7.92 -31.28 15.65
CA SER A 704 -9.08 -32.16 15.90
C SER A 704 -9.89 -32.40 14.62
N GLY A 705 -9.23 -32.40 13.47
CA GLY A 705 -9.87 -32.43 12.16
C GLY A 705 -10.14 -31.03 11.58
N LYS A 706 -10.89 -31.02 10.47
CA LYS A 706 -11.24 -29.79 9.74
C LYS A 706 -11.97 -28.79 10.62
N VAL A 707 -11.49 -27.55 10.61
CA VAL A 707 -12.13 -26.42 11.27
C VAL A 707 -13.03 -25.65 10.30
N GLN A 708 -13.87 -24.78 10.86
CA GLN A 708 -14.60 -23.84 10.03
C GLN A 708 -13.61 -22.90 9.33
N VAL A 709 -13.61 -22.93 8.00
CA VAL A 709 -12.79 -22.01 7.20
C VAL A 709 -13.17 -20.58 7.57
N PRO A 710 -12.22 -19.74 8.05
CA PRO A 710 -12.51 -18.35 8.33
C PRO A 710 -12.80 -17.64 7.01
N LEU A 711 -14.02 -17.12 6.84
CA LEU A 711 -14.45 -16.43 5.63
C LEU A 711 -14.46 -14.93 5.88
N SER A 712 -13.61 -14.20 5.18
CA SER A 712 -13.63 -12.74 5.20
C SER A 712 -13.32 -12.17 3.82
N LYS A 713 -13.54 -10.86 3.68
CA LYS A 713 -13.09 -10.13 2.50
C LYS A 713 -11.56 -9.93 2.53
N ASP A 714 -10.96 -9.80 3.72
CA ASP A 714 -9.52 -9.56 3.89
C ASP A 714 -8.66 -10.75 3.50
N ASN A 715 -9.13 -11.97 3.74
CA ASN A 715 -8.46 -13.18 3.25
C ASN A 715 -8.92 -13.62 1.85
N TYR A 716 -9.75 -12.80 1.20
CA TYR A 716 -10.28 -13.00 -0.15
C TYR A 716 -11.07 -14.30 -0.38
N ARG A 717 -11.48 -15.01 0.68
CA ARG A 717 -12.34 -16.20 0.54
C ARG A 717 -13.79 -15.83 0.25
N LEU A 718 -14.22 -14.65 0.68
CA LEU A 718 -15.45 -14.03 0.19
C LEU A 718 -15.13 -13.09 -0.97
N PRO A 719 -16.08 -12.86 -1.90
CA PRO A 719 -15.95 -11.83 -2.91
C PRO A 719 -15.62 -10.46 -2.30
N SER A 720 -14.47 -9.94 -2.71
CA SER A 720 -13.90 -8.67 -2.27
C SER A 720 -13.82 -7.69 -3.44
N LEU A 721 -13.79 -6.39 -3.16
CA LEU A 721 -13.75 -5.32 -4.16
C LEU A 721 -14.87 -5.47 -5.20
N VAL A 722 -16.09 -5.73 -4.73
CA VAL A 722 -17.25 -5.89 -5.61
C VAL A 722 -17.60 -4.53 -6.21
N ALA A 723 -17.33 -4.35 -7.50
CA ALA A 723 -17.66 -3.15 -8.26
C ALA A 723 -18.84 -3.41 -9.20
N VAL A 724 -19.77 -2.46 -9.25
CA VAL A 724 -20.98 -2.53 -10.10
C VAL A 724 -21.00 -1.33 -11.03
N SER A 725 -21.17 -1.58 -12.33
CA SER A 725 -21.22 -0.55 -13.36
C SER A 725 -22.28 -0.86 -14.40
N PHE A 726 -22.59 0.13 -15.24
CA PHE A 726 -23.42 -0.09 -16.42
C PHE A 726 -22.70 -0.94 -17.47
N GLY A 727 -23.48 -1.71 -18.23
CA GLY A 727 -23.03 -2.27 -19.51
C GLY A 727 -23.37 -1.33 -20.67
N GLU A 728 -23.34 -1.87 -21.89
CA GLU A 728 -23.58 -1.13 -23.13
C GLU A 728 -24.94 -0.39 -23.20
N ASP A 729 -25.97 -0.91 -22.50
CA ASP A 729 -27.30 -0.30 -22.42
C ASP A 729 -27.80 -0.35 -20.97
N SER A 730 -27.93 0.81 -20.33
CA SER A 730 -28.33 0.94 -18.92
C SER A 730 -29.72 0.38 -18.60
N ARG A 731 -30.56 0.17 -19.63
CA ARG A 731 -31.93 -0.38 -19.52
C ARG A 731 -31.96 -1.89 -19.47
N THR A 732 -30.95 -2.56 -20.05
CA THR A 732 -30.97 -4.00 -20.26
C THR A 732 -29.70 -4.73 -19.84
N THR A 733 -28.65 -3.99 -19.47
CA THR A 733 -27.33 -4.54 -19.14
C THR A 733 -26.71 -3.95 -17.87
N LYS A 734 -25.87 -4.75 -17.21
CA LYS A 734 -25.06 -4.39 -16.04
C LYS A 734 -23.77 -5.22 -16.02
N ASN A 735 -22.70 -4.68 -15.48
CA ASN A 735 -21.44 -5.37 -15.28
C ASN A 735 -21.11 -5.42 -13.79
N ILE A 736 -20.56 -6.54 -13.33
CA ILE A 736 -20.10 -6.70 -11.94
C ILE A 736 -18.72 -7.37 -11.98
N SER A 737 -17.76 -6.82 -11.25
CA SER A 737 -16.43 -7.41 -11.07
C SER A 737 -16.09 -7.55 -9.59
N TRP A 738 -15.27 -8.54 -9.26
CA TRP A 738 -14.77 -8.76 -7.90
C TRP A 738 -13.48 -9.57 -7.91
N TYR A 739 -12.82 -9.62 -6.77
CA TYR A 739 -11.65 -10.43 -6.51
C TYR A 739 -11.94 -11.52 -5.49
N THR A 740 -11.30 -12.66 -5.67
CA THR A 740 -11.19 -13.69 -4.64
C THR A 740 -9.77 -14.20 -4.59
N LYS A 741 -9.49 -14.99 -3.54
CA LYS A 741 -8.24 -15.70 -3.38
C LYS A 741 -8.01 -16.57 -4.61
N TYR A 742 -6.74 -16.74 -4.95
CA TYR A 742 -6.26 -17.51 -6.08
C TYR A 742 -6.80 -18.96 -6.15
N SER A 743 -7.14 -19.56 -5.01
CA SER A 743 -7.72 -20.90 -4.89
C SER A 743 -9.24 -20.94 -5.12
N VAL A 744 -9.91 -19.79 -5.02
CA VAL A 744 -11.35 -19.64 -5.21
C VAL A 744 -11.60 -19.25 -6.67
N THR A 745 -12.03 -20.23 -7.47
CA THR A 745 -12.17 -20.07 -8.93
C THR A 745 -13.63 -19.96 -9.38
N GLY A 746 -14.60 -20.21 -8.48
CA GLY A 746 -16.02 -20.05 -8.78
C GLY A 746 -16.35 -18.62 -9.22
N CYS A 747 -17.03 -18.52 -10.35
CA CYS A 747 -17.49 -17.26 -10.96
C CYS A 747 -19.02 -17.31 -11.14
N ASP A 748 -19.72 -17.45 -10.02
CA ASP A 748 -21.16 -17.68 -9.98
C ASP A 748 -21.91 -16.40 -9.60
N ILE A 749 -23.16 -16.32 -10.08
CA ILE A 749 -24.09 -15.24 -9.72
C ILE A 749 -25.49 -15.80 -9.49
N GLU A 750 -26.14 -15.32 -8.45
CA GLU A 750 -27.58 -15.40 -8.30
C GLU A 750 -28.19 -14.01 -8.48
N ILE A 751 -29.19 -13.93 -9.36
CA ILE A 751 -29.94 -12.70 -9.62
C ILE A 751 -31.43 -13.03 -9.69
N ILE A 752 -32.24 -12.27 -8.98
CA ILE A 752 -33.70 -12.43 -8.94
C ILE A 752 -34.39 -11.06 -9.02
N PRO A 753 -35.60 -10.96 -9.59
CA PRO A 753 -36.36 -9.72 -9.55
C PRO A 753 -36.62 -9.30 -8.09
N TYR A 754 -36.53 -8.00 -7.81
CA TYR A 754 -36.79 -7.47 -6.49
C TYR A 754 -38.22 -7.75 -6.02
N SER A 755 -38.39 -8.02 -4.73
CA SER A 755 -39.68 -8.12 -4.05
C SER A 755 -39.56 -7.70 -2.59
N ASP A 756 -40.64 -7.22 -1.99
CA ASP A 756 -40.67 -6.82 -0.56
C ASP A 756 -40.54 -8.01 0.42
N MET A 757 -40.48 -9.25 -0.08
CA MET A 757 -40.25 -10.45 0.71
C MET A 757 -38.76 -10.76 0.79
N LEU A 758 -38.33 -11.43 1.87
CA LEU A 758 -36.95 -11.90 2.01
C LEU A 758 -36.55 -12.76 0.79
N PRO A 759 -35.42 -12.45 0.13
CA PRO A 759 -34.99 -13.21 -1.03
C PRO A 759 -34.68 -14.65 -0.63
N VAL A 760 -35.19 -15.61 -1.40
CA VAL A 760 -34.81 -17.02 -1.29
C VAL A 760 -33.81 -17.32 -2.39
N PHE A 761 -32.54 -17.15 -2.09
CA PHE A 761 -31.46 -17.60 -2.95
C PHE A 761 -31.27 -19.12 -2.83
N SER A 762 -31.04 -19.77 -3.96
CA SER A 762 -30.93 -21.22 -4.07
C SER A 762 -29.56 -21.76 -3.69
N GLY A 763 -28.54 -20.89 -3.62
CA GLY A 763 -27.15 -21.28 -3.42
C GLY A 763 -26.50 -21.89 -4.67
N LYS A 764 -27.09 -21.69 -5.85
CA LYS A 764 -26.60 -22.14 -7.15
C LYS A 764 -26.77 -21.01 -8.14
N THR A 765 -25.94 -20.95 -9.18
CA THR A 765 -26.14 -19.97 -10.27
C THR A 765 -27.59 -20.00 -10.77
N ALA A 766 -28.25 -18.85 -10.67
CA ALA A 766 -29.67 -18.70 -10.94
C ALA A 766 -29.93 -17.33 -11.56
N VAL A 767 -30.50 -17.34 -12.77
CA VAL A 767 -30.84 -16.11 -13.51
C VAL A 767 -32.33 -16.14 -13.91
N PRO A 768 -33.04 -14.99 -13.92
CA PRO A 768 -34.43 -14.94 -14.31
C PRO A 768 -34.59 -15.28 -15.79
N LYS A 769 -35.77 -15.79 -16.17
CA LYS A 769 -36.06 -16.10 -17.57
C LYS A 769 -35.86 -14.86 -18.46
N GLY A 770 -34.97 -14.99 -19.45
CA GLY A 770 -34.65 -13.93 -20.41
C GLY A 770 -33.35 -13.18 -20.11
N VAL A 771 -32.86 -13.25 -18.87
CA VAL A 771 -31.57 -12.70 -18.45
C VAL A 771 -30.46 -13.68 -18.85
N ARG A 772 -29.34 -13.14 -19.33
CA ARG A 772 -28.14 -13.88 -19.70
C ARG A 772 -26.94 -13.32 -18.95
N VAL A 773 -26.02 -14.20 -18.58
CA VAL A 773 -24.76 -13.84 -17.92
C VAL A 773 -23.61 -14.40 -18.74
N ALA A 774 -22.65 -13.55 -19.05
CA ALA A 774 -21.33 -13.96 -19.54
C ALA A 774 -20.34 -13.78 -18.38
N ALA A 775 -19.82 -14.89 -17.85
CA ALA A 775 -18.89 -14.91 -16.73
C ALA A 775 -17.47 -15.20 -17.25
N SER A 776 -16.48 -14.53 -16.68
CA SER A 776 -15.06 -14.77 -16.93
C SER A 776 -14.26 -14.62 -15.65
N SER A 777 -13.31 -15.52 -15.43
CA SER A 777 -12.37 -15.47 -14.31
C SER A 777 -10.95 -15.64 -14.85
N TYR A 778 -10.01 -14.87 -14.32
CA TYR A 778 -8.61 -14.99 -14.68
C TYR A 778 -7.69 -14.61 -13.52
N ARG A 779 -6.49 -15.18 -13.54
CA ARG A 779 -5.40 -14.85 -12.63
C ARG A 779 -4.97 -13.40 -12.82
N GLN A 780 -4.81 -12.68 -11.72
CA GLN A 780 -4.37 -11.30 -11.71
C GLN A 780 -3.40 -11.07 -10.56
N THR A 781 -2.19 -10.65 -10.89
CA THR A 781 -1.22 -10.13 -9.92
C THR A 781 -1.61 -8.72 -9.53
N ARG A 782 -1.54 -8.41 -8.24
CA ARG A 782 -1.84 -7.11 -7.67
C ARG A 782 -0.74 -6.72 -6.69
N GLU A 783 -0.40 -5.43 -6.68
CA GLU A 783 0.62 -4.88 -5.80
C GLU A 783 0.01 -4.43 -4.46
N TYR A 784 0.80 -4.62 -3.40
CA TYR A 784 0.56 -4.07 -2.08
C TYR A 784 1.79 -3.31 -1.62
N PRO A 785 1.65 -2.10 -1.04
CA PRO A 785 2.73 -1.52 -0.28
C PRO A 785 2.98 -2.37 0.98
N GLY A 786 4.23 -2.67 1.29
CA GLY A 786 4.61 -3.30 2.55
C GLY A 786 4.50 -2.33 3.73
N VAL A 787 4.78 -1.04 3.51
CA VAL A 787 4.39 0.03 4.44
C VAL A 787 3.75 1.14 3.63
N ASP A 788 2.50 1.48 3.99
CA ASP A 788 1.73 2.52 3.34
C ASP A 788 1.77 3.80 4.17
N LEU A 789 2.56 4.78 3.72
CA LEU A 789 2.59 6.11 4.30
C LEU A 789 1.54 7.03 3.65
N GLY A 790 0.56 6.46 2.96
CA GLY A 790 -0.56 7.14 2.33
C GLY A 790 -0.26 7.66 0.93
N ILE A 791 0.74 8.55 0.84
CA ILE A 791 1.19 9.14 -0.44
C ILE A 791 2.29 8.29 -1.08
N ILE A 792 3.05 7.57 -0.26
CA ILE A 792 4.18 6.73 -0.68
C ILE A 792 4.02 5.35 -0.06
N GLY A 793 4.02 4.32 -0.90
CA GLY A 793 4.25 2.95 -0.49
C GLY A 793 5.74 2.63 -0.55
N ILE A 794 6.27 1.97 0.48
CA ILE A 794 7.63 1.42 0.47
C ILE A 794 7.57 -0.10 0.61
N LEU A 795 8.61 -0.77 0.07
CA LEU A 795 8.74 -2.23 0.09
C LEU A 795 7.51 -2.94 -0.53
N PRO A 796 7.17 -2.67 -1.81
CA PRO A 796 6.01 -3.28 -2.42
C PRO A 796 6.21 -4.79 -2.59
N TYR A 797 5.13 -5.55 -2.41
CA TYR A 797 5.08 -6.98 -2.72
C TYR A 797 3.85 -7.31 -3.54
N GLU A 798 3.91 -8.45 -4.24
CA GLU A 798 2.87 -8.89 -5.16
C GLU A 798 2.04 -10.03 -4.56
N MET A 799 0.74 -10.03 -4.86
CA MET A 799 -0.16 -11.13 -4.55
C MET A 799 -0.89 -11.62 -5.80
N GLU A 800 -0.98 -12.93 -5.97
CA GLU A 800 -1.87 -13.54 -6.95
C GLU A 800 -3.31 -13.61 -6.43
N LEU A 801 -4.26 -13.11 -7.22
CA LEU A 801 -5.70 -13.22 -6.97
C LEU A 801 -6.42 -13.73 -8.22
N ASN A 802 -7.69 -14.12 -8.08
CA ASN A 802 -8.57 -14.32 -9.22
C ASN A 802 -9.47 -13.10 -9.37
N ARG A 803 -9.43 -12.47 -10.56
CA ARG A 803 -10.38 -11.44 -10.94
C ARG A 803 -11.55 -12.08 -11.69
N HIS A 804 -12.75 -11.79 -11.22
CA HIS A 804 -14.00 -12.29 -11.78
C HIS A 804 -14.79 -11.14 -12.37
N VAL A 805 -15.43 -11.39 -13.52
CA VAL A 805 -16.28 -10.43 -14.21
C VAL A 805 -17.53 -11.14 -14.71
N VAL A 806 -18.70 -10.58 -14.42
CA VAL A 806 -19.98 -11.00 -15.00
C VAL A 806 -20.62 -9.84 -15.76
N LYS A 807 -20.85 -10.06 -17.05
CA LYS A 807 -21.62 -9.16 -17.92
C LYS A 807 -23.04 -9.67 -18.05
N ILE A 808 -24.01 -8.92 -17.56
CA ILE A 808 -25.43 -9.28 -17.49
C ILE A 808 -26.15 -8.58 -18.63
N SER A 809 -26.99 -9.31 -19.36
CA SER A 809 -27.83 -8.78 -20.44
C SER A 809 -29.25 -9.35 -20.38
N GLY A 810 -30.20 -8.71 -21.09
CA GLY A 810 -31.59 -9.13 -21.11
C GLY A 810 -32.36 -8.79 -19.82
N LEU A 811 -31.84 -7.86 -19.02
CA LEU A 811 -32.59 -7.25 -17.92
C LEU A 811 -33.77 -6.46 -18.49
N LYS A 812 -34.87 -6.41 -17.73
CA LYS A 812 -36.03 -5.58 -18.09
C LYS A 812 -35.78 -4.11 -17.75
N PRO A 813 -36.16 -3.16 -18.60
CA PRO A 813 -36.16 -1.74 -18.25
C PRO A 813 -36.99 -1.42 -16.99
N GLY A 814 -36.54 -0.46 -16.18
CA GLY A 814 -37.23 0.03 -14.98
C GLY A 814 -37.36 -0.97 -13.83
N GLN A 815 -36.68 -2.11 -13.89
CA GLN A 815 -36.84 -3.21 -12.94
C GLN A 815 -35.64 -3.26 -11.98
N GLN A 816 -35.94 -3.39 -10.69
CA GLN A 816 -34.93 -3.71 -9.68
C GLN A 816 -34.70 -5.22 -9.59
N TYR A 817 -33.46 -5.62 -9.30
CA TYR A 817 -33.05 -6.99 -9.03
C TYR A 817 -32.18 -7.05 -7.77
N LEU A 818 -32.32 -8.15 -7.03
CA LEU A 818 -31.40 -8.53 -5.96
C LEU A 818 -30.36 -9.47 -6.56
N TYR A 819 -29.10 -9.31 -6.17
CA TYR A 819 -28.02 -10.20 -6.62
C TYR A 819 -27.02 -10.54 -5.51
N ARG A 820 -26.27 -11.62 -5.73
CA ARG A 820 -25.02 -11.93 -5.02
C ARG A 820 -24.09 -12.69 -5.95
N VAL A 821 -22.78 -12.50 -5.77
CA VAL A 821 -21.72 -13.18 -6.53
C VAL A 821 -20.93 -14.10 -5.63
N GLY A 822 -20.21 -15.07 -6.18
CA GLY A 822 -19.36 -15.96 -5.36
C GLY A 822 -19.01 -17.28 -6.02
N ASP A 823 -18.74 -18.27 -5.18
CA ASP A 823 -18.45 -19.64 -5.56
C ASP A 823 -19.57 -20.55 -5.03
N ALA A 824 -20.43 -21.01 -5.94
CA ALA A 824 -21.59 -21.83 -5.59
C ALA A 824 -21.19 -23.22 -5.09
N GLN A 825 -20.04 -23.75 -5.53
CA GLN A 825 -19.55 -25.06 -5.11
C GLN A 825 -19.10 -25.02 -3.64
N LYS A 826 -18.45 -23.94 -3.23
CA LYS A 826 -18.02 -23.71 -1.83
C LYS A 826 -19.13 -23.12 -0.95
N GLY A 827 -20.15 -22.52 -1.56
CA GLY A 827 -21.20 -21.79 -0.84
C GLY A 827 -20.70 -20.45 -0.29
N TRP A 828 -19.60 -19.92 -0.84
CA TRP A 828 -18.97 -18.67 -0.41
C TRP A 828 -19.51 -17.54 -1.28
N TRP A 829 -20.46 -16.79 -0.71
CA TRP A 829 -21.19 -15.74 -1.41
C TRP A 829 -20.89 -14.36 -0.82
N SER A 830 -20.93 -13.34 -1.66
CA SER A 830 -20.96 -11.94 -1.24
C SER A 830 -22.20 -11.65 -0.37
N GLY A 831 -22.22 -10.46 0.24
CA GLY A 831 -23.47 -9.84 0.68
C GLY A 831 -24.46 -9.67 -0.48
N ILE A 832 -25.70 -9.28 -0.14
CA ILE A 832 -26.75 -9.04 -1.13
C ILE A 832 -26.61 -7.61 -1.64
N GLY A 833 -26.54 -7.45 -2.97
CA GLY A 833 -26.59 -6.17 -3.65
C GLY A 833 -27.93 -5.95 -4.37
N VAL A 834 -28.17 -4.71 -4.79
CA VAL A 834 -29.34 -4.27 -5.56
C VAL A 834 -28.86 -3.62 -6.85
N ILE A 835 -29.47 -3.99 -7.98
CA ILE A 835 -29.29 -3.27 -9.25
C ILE A 835 -30.63 -2.75 -9.75
N LYS A 836 -30.63 -1.55 -10.32
CA LYS A 836 -31.78 -0.94 -11.01
C LYS A 836 -31.41 -0.64 -12.45
N THR A 837 -32.33 -0.93 -13.37
CA THR A 837 -32.20 -0.58 -14.79
C THR A 837 -32.95 0.69 -15.11
N ALA A 838 -32.43 1.46 -16.07
CA ALA A 838 -33.13 2.63 -16.58
C ALA A 838 -34.47 2.21 -17.21
N GLU A 839 -35.50 3.04 -17.05
CA GLU A 839 -36.83 2.80 -17.63
C GLU A 839 -36.99 3.42 -19.02
N GLY A 840 -36.15 4.40 -19.36
CA GLY A 840 -36.24 5.20 -20.58
C GLY A 840 -37.24 6.35 -20.47
N GLY A 841 -37.39 6.91 -19.26
CA GLY A 841 -38.28 8.03 -18.95
C GLY A 841 -37.62 9.40 -19.04
N ASP A 842 -38.33 10.44 -18.57
CA ASP A 842 -37.89 11.84 -18.58
C ASP A 842 -37.38 12.33 -17.21
N LYS A 843 -37.15 11.42 -16.27
CA LYS A 843 -36.66 11.72 -14.92
C LYS A 843 -35.39 10.94 -14.62
N THR A 844 -34.41 11.60 -14.01
CA THR A 844 -33.16 10.97 -13.57
C THR A 844 -32.72 11.61 -12.27
N THR A 845 -32.34 10.81 -11.27
CA THR A 845 -31.68 11.29 -10.06
C THR A 845 -30.34 10.54 -9.91
N PHE A 846 -29.23 11.26 -9.76
CA PHE A 846 -27.92 10.66 -9.54
C PHE A 846 -27.09 11.46 -8.54
N ILE A 847 -26.17 10.77 -7.88
CA ILE A 847 -25.20 11.38 -6.96
C ILE A 847 -23.89 11.63 -7.72
N ALA A 848 -23.31 12.81 -7.55
CA ALA A 848 -22.00 13.16 -8.07
C ALA A 848 -21.04 13.40 -6.89
N ILE A 849 -19.89 12.73 -6.95
CA ILE A 849 -18.78 12.86 -6.00
C ILE A 849 -17.46 12.88 -6.76
N SER A 850 -16.40 13.25 -6.07
CA SER A 850 -15.04 13.23 -6.60
C SER A 850 -14.05 13.07 -5.45
N ASP A 851 -12.82 12.67 -5.79
CA ASP A 851 -11.67 12.75 -4.90
C ASP A 851 -11.89 12.02 -3.55
N THR A 852 -12.44 10.79 -3.56
CA THR A 852 -12.63 9.99 -2.33
C THR A 852 -11.32 9.48 -1.73
N GLN A 853 -10.22 9.67 -2.46
CA GLN A 853 -8.90 9.23 -2.09
C GLN A 853 -8.57 9.53 -0.62
N SER A 854 -8.05 8.50 0.02
CA SER A 854 -7.70 8.44 1.43
C SER A 854 -6.60 7.41 1.61
N GLN A 855 -5.91 7.47 2.75
CA GLN A 855 -4.68 6.74 3.00
C GLN A 855 -4.90 5.43 3.77
N ASN A 856 -5.91 5.36 4.64
CA ASN A 856 -6.18 4.18 5.47
C ASN A 856 -7.69 3.88 5.62
N ALA A 857 -8.02 2.70 6.17
CA ALA A 857 -9.40 2.24 6.33
C ALA A 857 -10.28 3.24 7.11
N LYS A 858 -9.77 3.80 8.21
CA LYS A 858 -10.47 4.77 9.08
C LYS A 858 -10.90 6.01 8.30
N GLN A 859 -10.07 6.51 7.40
CA GLN A 859 -10.41 7.67 6.59
C GLN A 859 -11.48 7.38 5.54
N TYR A 860 -11.45 6.19 4.91
CA TYR A 860 -12.50 5.76 3.98
C TYR A 860 -13.88 5.58 4.64
N GLU A 861 -13.96 5.48 5.98
CA GLU A 861 -15.24 5.53 6.70
C GLU A 861 -16.00 6.85 6.46
N ASN A 862 -15.29 7.97 6.22
CA ASN A 862 -15.90 9.25 5.87
C ASN A 862 -16.63 9.18 4.53
N THR A 863 -15.98 8.57 3.52
CA THR A 863 -16.57 8.28 2.21
C THR A 863 -17.80 7.38 2.35
N ALA A 864 -17.71 6.30 3.15
CA ALA A 864 -18.84 5.42 3.41
C ALA A 864 -20.02 6.16 4.09
N LYS A 865 -19.72 7.08 5.00
CA LYS A 865 -20.71 7.90 5.72
C LYS A 865 -21.42 8.88 4.79
N ILE A 866 -20.69 9.68 4.01
CA ILE A 866 -21.30 10.68 3.11
C ILE A 866 -22.16 9.99 2.04
N LEU A 867 -21.73 8.84 1.51
CA LEU A 867 -22.52 8.05 0.57
C LEU A 867 -23.84 7.57 1.18
N ARG A 868 -23.83 7.03 2.40
CA ARG A 868 -25.07 6.64 3.10
C ARG A 868 -26.02 7.82 3.28
N GLN A 869 -25.51 8.95 3.78
CA GLN A 869 -26.30 10.16 3.97
C GLN A 869 -26.90 10.67 2.65
N ALA A 870 -26.14 10.58 1.55
CA ALA A 870 -26.62 10.96 0.22
C ALA A 870 -27.80 10.09 -0.24
N PHE A 871 -27.70 8.76 -0.15
CA PHE A 871 -28.79 7.84 -0.52
C PHE A 871 -29.98 7.87 0.45
N ASP A 872 -29.76 8.19 1.73
CA ASP A 872 -30.85 8.41 2.68
C ASP A 872 -31.67 9.67 2.36
N LEU A 873 -30.99 10.73 1.91
CA LEU A 873 -31.62 11.98 1.49
C LEU A 873 -32.27 11.87 0.10
N TYR A 874 -31.62 11.18 -0.84
CA TYR A 874 -32.05 10.97 -2.22
C TYR A 874 -32.31 9.49 -2.50
N LYS A 875 -33.38 8.95 -1.90
CA LYS A 875 -33.75 7.53 -2.02
C LYS A 875 -34.12 7.09 -3.44
N ASP A 876 -34.40 8.04 -4.31
CA ASP A 876 -34.67 7.86 -5.73
C ASP A 876 -33.41 7.95 -6.60
N ALA A 877 -32.22 8.22 -6.03
CA ALA A 877 -30.97 8.21 -6.76
C ALA A 877 -30.65 6.83 -7.31
N ASP A 878 -30.29 6.79 -8.59
CA ASP A 878 -30.17 5.55 -9.35
C ASP A 878 -28.73 5.04 -9.48
N PHE A 879 -27.76 5.94 -9.47
CA PHE A 879 -26.34 5.65 -9.64
C PHE A 879 -25.46 6.80 -9.12
N ILE A 880 -24.15 6.53 -9.07
CA ILE A 880 -23.11 7.48 -8.72
C ILE A 880 -22.26 7.77 -9.96
N VAL A 881 -21.96 9.04 -10.17
CA VAL A 881 -20.88 9.50 -11.04
C VAL A 881 -19.70 9.92 -10.17
N HIS A 882 -18.49 9.42 -10.48
CA HIS A 882 -17.27 9.77 -9.77
C HIS A 882 -16.29 10.52 -10.68
N ALA A 883 -15.94 11.76 -10.33
CA ALA A 883 -15.08 12.61 -11.15
C ALA A 883 -13.56 12.32 -10.97
N GLY A 884 -13.16 11.06 -10.75
CA GLY A 884 -11.75 10.64 -10.59
C GLY A 884 -11.17 10.80 -9.18
N ASP A 885 -9.95 10.30 -8.99
CA ASP A 885 -9.20 10.27 -7.73
C ASP A 885 -9.94 9.48 -6.63
N MET A 886 -10.23 8.21 -6.94
CA MET A 886 -10.90 7.30 -6.02
C MET A 886 -9.98 6.82 -4.90
N VAL A 887 -8.70 6.61 -5.23
CA VAL A 887 -7.64 6.15 -4.33
C VAL A 887 -6.40 7.04 -4.48
N ASP A 888 -5.51 7.04 -3.49
CA ASP A 888 -4.28 7.85 -3.49
C ASP A 888 -3.19 7.30 -4.42
N HIS A 889 -3.19 6.01 -4.73
CA HIS A 889 -2.29 5.42 -5.71
C HIS A 889 -2.96 4.27 -6.46
N GLY A 890 -3.01 4.36 -7.80
CA GLY A 890 -3.76 3.43 -8.66
C GLY A 890 -3.41 1.94 -8.52
N ASP A 891 -2.16 1.62 -8.17
CA ASP A 891 -1.71 0.23 -7.98
C ASP A 891 -1.91 -0.30 -6.54
N ASN A 892 -2.18 0.57 -5.57
CA ASN A 892 -2.30 0.19 -4.17
C ASN A 892 -3.62 -0.56 -3.89
N LEU A 893 -3.53 -1.89 -3.79
CA LEU A 893 -4.72 -2.73 -3.59
C LEU A 893 -5.41 -2.49 -2.23
N ASN A 894 -4.71 -2.07 -1.18
CA ASN A 894 -5.34 -1.77 0.11
C ASN A 894 -6.32 -0.61 0.01
N GLN A 895 -5.97 0.47 -0.68
CA GLN A 895 -6.84 1.63 -0.85
C GLN A 895 -8.11 1.30 -1.65
N TRP A 896 -7.98 0.52 -2.72
CA TRP A 896 -9.14 -0.02 -3.46
C TRP A 896 -10.02 -0.93 -2.58
N LYS A 897 -9.38 -1.76 -1.73
CA LYS A 897 -10.06 -2.61 -0.75
C LYS A 897 -10.86 -1.75 0.23
N TYR A 898 -10.27 -0.70 0.80
CA TYR A 898 -10.94 0.18 1.75
C TYR A 898 -12.15 0.89 1.14
N LEU A 899 -12.02 1.44 -0.07
CA LEU A 899 -13.14 2.07 -0.77
C LEU A 899 -14.29 1.10 -1.06
N LEU A 900 -14.00 0.00 -1.76
CA LEU A 900 -15.05 -0.90 -2.29
C LEU A 900 -15.62 -1.84 -1.22
N ASN A 901 -14.81 -2.29 -0.25
CA ASN A 901 -15.29 -3.14 0.83
C ASN A 901 -15.88 -2.35 2.01
N GLY A 902 -15.29 -1.18 2.33
CA GLY A 902 -15.63 -0.35 3.49
C GLY A 902 -16.88 0.51 3.31
N SER A 903 -17.45 0.59 2.11
CA SER A 903 -18.68 1.35 1.82
C SER A 903 -19.98 0.77 2.43
N ASP A 904 -19.90 -0.13 3.41
CA ASP A 904 -21.02 -0.78 4.11
C ASP A 904 -22.10 -1.38 3.17
N GLY A 905 -21.67 -1.88 2.01
CA GLY A 905 -22.54 -2.43 0.99
C GLY A 905 -23.28 -1.39 0.12
N THR A 906 -23.13 -0.09 0.39
CA THR A 906 -23.75 0.99 -0.41
C THR A 906 -23.38 0.88 -1.89
N LEU A 907 -22.09 0.64 -2.19
CA LEU A 907 -21.60 0.48 -3.57
C LEU A 907 -22.07 -0.82 -4.25
N MET A 908 -22.54 -1.82 -3.49
CA MET A 908 -23.19 -3.01 -4.06
C MET A 908 -24.68 -2.77 -4.40
N ASN A 909 -25.26 -1.66 -3.93
CA ASN A 909 -26.67 -1.33 -4.14
C ASN A 909 -26.89 -0.28 -5.23
N THR A 910 -25.82 0.14 -5.91
CA THR A 910 -25.84 1.20 -6.91
C THR A 910 -24.77 0.95 -7.97
N SER A 911 -24.85 1.62 -9.11
CA SER A 911 -23.78 1.59 -10.11
C SER A 911 -22.84 2.77 -9.90
N LEU A 912 -21.53 2.55 -9.93
CA LEU A 912 -20.51 3.58 -9.88
C LEU A 912 -19.93 3.76 -11.29
N MET A 913 -20.01 4.98 -11.82
CA MET A 913 -19.51 5.35 -13.14
C MET A 913 -18.34 6.35 -12.98
N PRO A 914 -17.08 5.87 -12.99
CA PRO A 914 -15.91 6.70 -12.74
C PRO A 914 -15.29 7.28 -14.02
N VAL A 915 -14.59 8.41 -13.88
CA VAL A 915 -13.44 8.78 -14.73
C VAL A 915 -12.14 8.49 -13.98
N ALA A 916 -11.01 8.42 -14.68
CA ALA A 916 -9.69 8.36 -14.04
C ALA A 916 -9.19 9.77 -13.71
N GLY A 917 -8.68 9.95 -12.49
CA GLY A 917 -7.91 11.11 -12.09
C GLY A 917 -6.41 10.87 -12.18
N ASN A 918 -5.60 11.84 -11.72
CA ASN A 918 -4.15 11.69 -11.78
C ASN A 918 -3.64 10.61 -10.82
N HIS A 919 -4.34 10.33 -9.72
CA HIS A 919 -3.91 9.28 -8.79
C HIS A 919 -4.17 7.86 -9.35
N GLU A 920 -5.20 7.66 -10.17
CA GLU A 920 -5.36 6.42 -10.94
C GLU A 920 -4.23 6.22 -11.95
N ALA A 921 -3.72 7.30 -12.55
CA ALA A 921 -2.63 7.27 -13.53
C ALA A 921 -1.23 7.17 -12.92
N MET A 922 -1.09 7.25 -11.59
CA MET A 922 0.14 6.84 -10.90
C MET A 922 0.33 5.31 -10.94
N GLY A 923 -0.75 4.56 -11.12
CA GLY A 923 -0.71 3.12 -11.40
C GLY A 923 -0.94 2.78 -12.87
N SER A 924 -1.00 1.47 -13.17
CA SER A 924 -1.25 0.99 -14.53
C SER A 924 -2.61 0.28 -14.64
N TYR A 925 -3.43 0.72 -15.58
CA TYR A 925 -4.74 0.10 -15.89
C TYR A 925 -5.71 0.10 -14.69
N ALA A 926 -5.62 1.09 -13.80
CA ALA A 926 -6.38 1.13 -12.54
C ALA A 926 -7.90 0.95 -12.74
N LEU A 927 -8.48 1.57 -13.77
CA LEU A 927 -9.91 1.39 -14.09
C LEU A 927 -10.22 -0.01 -14.64
N ASP A 928 -9.38 -0.57 -15.51
CA ASP A 928 -9.59 -1.91 -16.09
C ASP A 928 -9.51 -3.02 -15.04
N LEU A 929 -8.65 -2.82 -14.03
CA LEU A 929 -8.47 -3.78 -12.94
C LEU A 929 -9.66 -3.74 -11.96
N ASN A 930 -10.24 -2.58 -11.69
CA ASN A 930 -11.31 -2.46 -10.69
C ASN A 930 -12.72 -2.49 -11.26
N PHE A 931 -12.91 -2.05 -12.51
CA PHE A 931 -14.22 -1.91 -13.14
C PHE A 931 -14.33 -2.67 -14.48
N SER A 932 -15.58 -2.88 -14.91
CA SER A 932 -15.91 -3.30 -16.27
C SER A 932 -16.88 -2.27 -16.84
N LEU A 933 -16.38 -1.21 -17.44
CA LEU A 933 -17.19 -0.10 -17.95
C LEU A 933 -17.67 -0.36 -19.40
N PRO A 934 -18.64 0.43 -19.90
CA PRO A 934 -19.04 0.39 -21.31
C PRO A 934 -17.82 0.62 -22.21
N GLN A 935 -17.69 -0.16 -23.28
CA GLN A 935 -16.52 -0.10 -24.14
C GLN A 935 -16.69 1.02 -25.18
N SER A 936 -15.80 2.01 -25.19
CA SER A 936 -15.63 2.88 -26.36
C SER A 936 -14.50 2.35 -27.26
N GLU A 937 -14.16 3.08 -28.33
CA GLU A 937 -13.26 2.65 -29.42
C GLU A 937 -11.88 2.10 -28.97
N GLN A 938 -11.09 1.55 -29.89
CA GLN A 938 -9.69 1.17 -29.61
C GLN A 938 -8.91 2.39 -29.11
N GLN A 939 -8.55 2.39 -27.83
CA GLN A 939 -7.80 3.45 -27.16
C GLN A 939 -6.77 2.85 -26.21
N GLU A 940 -5.85 3.69 -25.75
CA GLU A 940 -4.92 3.34 -24.67
C GLU A 940 -5.62 3.53 -23.32
N THR A 941 -5.50 2.55 -22.41
CA THR A 941 -6.24 2.55 -21.14
C THR A 941 -5.36 2.62 -19.90
N ILE A 942 -4.03 2.70 -20.08
CA ILE A 942 -3.03 2.67 -18.97
C ILE A 942 -3.35 3.74 -17.93
N GLY A 943 -3.49 5.00 -18.35
CA GLY A 943 -3.83 6.14 -17.48
C GLY A 943 -5.33 6.42 -17.35
N GLY A 944 -6.17 5.43 -17.66
CA GLY A 944 -7.63 5.56 -17.75
C GLY A 944 -8.16 5.62 -19.19
N TYR A 945 -9.49 5.68 -19.35
CA TYR A 945 -10.14 5.71 -20.66
C TYR A 945 -11.46 6.49 -20.63
N TYR A 946 -11.88 6.96 -21.81
CA TYR A 946 -13.10 7.75 -22.00
C TYR A 946 -14.23 6.89 -22.57
N TYR A 947 -15.48 7.18 -22.19
CA TYR A 947 -16.66 6.43 -22.62
C TYR A 947 -17.94 7.25 -22.43
N SER A 948 -19.07 6.78 -22.95
CA SER A 948 -20.37 7.42 -22.77
C SER A 948 -21.45 6.41 -22.43
N PHE A 949 -22.54 6.90 -21.84
CA PHE A 949 -23.74 6.10 -21.62
C PHE A 949 -24.99 6.99 -21.52
N ASP A 950 -26.13 6.44 -21.88
CA ASP A 950 -27.42 7.07 -21.61
C ASP A 950 -28.04 6.50 -20.35
N TYR A 951 -28.66 7.36 -19.54
CA TYR A 951 -29.57 6.96 -18.49
C TYR A 951 -30.83 7.82 -18.57
N ASN A 952 -31.96 7.18 -18.90
CA ASN A 952 -33.23 7.88 -19.15
C ASN A 952 -33.03 9.05 -20.14
N ASN A 953 -33.36 10.29 -19.78
CA ASN A 953 -33.26 11.48 -20.64
C ASN A 953 -31.92 12.22 -20.57
N VAL A 954 -30.88 11.61 -19.99
CA VAL A 954 -29.57 12.23 -19.82
C VAL A 954 -28.50 11.39 -20.53
N HIS A 955 -27.65 12.07 -21.29
CA HIS A 955 -26.46 11.50 -21.92
C HIS A 955 -25.20 11.93 -21.17
N PHE A 956 -24.39 10.96 -20.75
CA PHE A 956 -23.16 11.18 -19.99
C PHE A 956 -21.94 10.91 -20.86
N MET A 957 -20.99 11.83 -20.85
CA MET A 957 -19.68 11.70 -21.50
C MET A 957 -18.59 11.77 -20.45
N MET A 958 -17.85 10.68 -20.31
CA MET A 958 -16.82 10.45 -19.30
C MET A 958 -15.46 10.64 -19.98
N LEU A 959 -14.73 11.70 -19.62
CA LEU A 959 -13.47 12.08 -20.28
C LEU A 959 -12.24 11.68 -19.45
N ASN A 960 -11.16 11.31 -20.15
CA ASN A 960 -9.88 11.03 -19.54
C ASN A 960 -8.95 12.24 -19.69
N THR A 961 -8.72 12.98 -18.61
CA THR A 961 -7.84 14.16 -18.58
C THR A 961 -6.36 13.84 -18.37
N ASN A 962 -5.98 12.56 -18.29
CA ASN A 962 -4.58 12.12 -18.28
C ASN A 962 -4.02 11.94 -19.70
N GLU A 963 -4.90 11.74 -20.69
CA GLU A 963 -4.52 11.60 -22.10
C GLU A 963 -4.34 12.98 -22.75
N LEU A 964 -3.14 13.57 -22.58
CA LEU A 964 -2.80 14.90 -23.07
C LEU A 964 -1.85 14.88 -24.28
N ASP A 965 -1.98 15.85 -25.17
CA ASP A 965 -1.09 16.07 -26.32
C ASP A 965 0.13 16.96 -25.97
N ASN A 966 0.94 17.29 -26.98
CA ASN A 966 2.14 18.11 -26.80
C ASN A 966 1.87 19.57 -26.41
N ILE A 967 0.64 20.07 -26.54
CA ILE A 967 0.22 21.39 -26.04
C ILE A 967 -0.50 21.29 -24.69
N ARG A 968 -0.50 20.10 -24.07
CA ARG A 968 -1.10 19.78 -22.76
C ARG A 968 -2.62 19.90 -22.71
N GLY A 969 -3.30 19.80 -23.86
CA GLY A 969 -4.75 19.66 -23.93
C GLY A 969 -5.14 18.22 -24.25
N LEU A 970 -6.44 17.91 -24.29
CA LEU A 970 -6.91 16.59 -24.74
C LEU A 970 -6.45 16.31 -26.17
N THR A 971 -6.16 15.04 -26.45
CA THR A 971 -5.75 14.58 -27.77
C THR A 971 -6.83 14.85 -28.83
N GLY A 972 -6.38 14.99 -30.08
CA GLY A 972 -7.29 15.17 -31.22
C GLY A 972 -8.28 14.02 -31.40
N ASN A 973 -7.91 12.80 -30.99
CA ASN A 973 -8.76 11.62 -31.06
C ASN A 973 -9.92 11.74 -30.05
N GLN A 974 -9.60 12.00 -28.77
CA GLN A 974 -10.63 12.14 -27.73
C GLN A 974 -11.55 13.34 -28.00
N LEU A 975 -11.02 14.47 -28.48
CA LEU A 975 -11.85 15.62 -28.88
C LEU A 975 -12.76 15.32 -30.07
N THR A 976 -12.31 14.50 -31.02
CA THR A 976 -13.13 14.09 -32.17
C THR A 976 -14.22 13.13 -31.73
N TRP A 977 -13.88 12.17 -30.86
CA TRP A 977 -14.84 11.27 -30.23
C TRP A 977 -15.92 12.06 -29.48
N LEU A 978 -15.54 12.99 -28.58
CA LEU A 978 -16.48 13.81 -27.81
C LEU A 978 -17.46 14.56 -28.71
N LYS A 979 -16.98 15.18 -29.79
CA LYS A 979 -17.83 15.88 -30.76
C LYS A 979 -18.82 14.93 -31.41
N ASN A 980 -18.34 13.77 -31.87
CA ASN A 980 -19.18 12.80 -32.57
C ASN A 980 -20.24 12.20 -31.64
N ASP A 981 -19.83 11.82 -30.43
CA ASP A 981 -20.68 11.25 -29.39
C ASP A 981 -21.78 12.25 -28.99
N ALA A 982 -21.40 13.48 -28.62
CA ALA A 982 -22.34 14.55 -28.29
C ALA A 982 -23.30 14.90 -29.43
N MET A 983 -22.84 14.90 -30.70
CA MET A 983 -23.71 15.15 -31.86
C MET A 983 -24.62 13.98 -32.20
N SER A 984 -24.25 12.76 -31.82
CA SER A 984 -25.04 11.55 -32.06
C SER A 984 -26.20 11.38 -31.07
N SER A 985 -26.07 11.98 -29.88
CA SER A 985 -27.10 11.92 -28.84
C SER A 985 -28.17 13.00 -29.02
N ASP A 986 -29.42 12.56 -28.98
CA ASP A 986 -30.62 13.40 -28.96
C ASP A 986 -31.15 13.65 -27.54
N ALA A 987 -30.43 13.21 -26.50
CA ALA A 987 -30.85 13.38 -25.11
C ALA A 987 -31.07 14.87 -24.75
N PRO A 988 -32.19 15.21 -24.08
CA PRO A 988 -32.50 16.57 -23.62
C PRO A 988 -31.43 17.19 -22.72
N TRP A 989 -30.73 16.38 -21.94
CA TRP A 989 -29.70 16.80 -21.00
C TRP A 989 -28.39 16.11 -21.33
N LYS A 990 -27.31 16.89 -21.36
CA LYS A 990 -25.96 16.39 -21.65
C LYS A 990 -25.02 16.75 -20.52
N VAL A 991 -24.38 15.75 -19.93
CA VAL A 991 -23.47 15.91 -18.80
C VAL A 991 -22.09 15.43 -19.23
N VAL A 992 -21.09 16.27 -19.03
CA VAL A 992 -19.68 15.85 -19.14
C VAL A 992 -19.13 15.64 -17.74
N VAL A 993 -18.35 14.59 -17.57
CA VAL A 993 -17.61 14.30 -16.34
C VAL A 993 -16.15 14.19 -16.71
N LEU A 994 -15.30 14.90 -15.99
CA LEU A 994 -13.86 14.92 -16.21
C LEU A 994 -13.18 15.15 -14.86
N HIS A 995 -11.91 14.77 -14.72
CA HIS A 995 -11.25 14.94 -13.44
C HIS A 995 -10.65 16.34 -13.27
N LYS A 996 -9.68 16.72 -14.10
CA LYS A 996 -8.93 17.98 -13.99
C LYS A 996 -9.80 19.22 -14.24
N ALA A 997 -10.10 19.97 -13.19
CA ALA A 997 -11.06 21.06 -13.23
C ALA A 997 -10.63 22.25 -14.10
N VAL A 998 -11.46 22.56 -15.10
CA VAL A 998 -11.26 23.67 -16.05
C VAL A 998 -11.40 25.04 -15.38
N TYR A 999 -12.33 25.13 -14.42
CA TYR A 999 -12.62 26.31 -13.63
C TYR A 999 -12.52 25.92 -12.18
N SER A 1000 -11.59 26.53 -11.46
CA SER A 1000 -11.28 26.20 -10.08
C SER A 1000 -10.71 27.41 -9.35
N ASN A 1001 -10.91 27.46 -8.04
CA ASN A 1001 -10.27 28.36 -7.10
C ASN A 1001 -9.39 27.63 -6.09
N GLY A 1002 -9.04 26.38 -6.39
CA GLY A 1002 -8.04 25.61 -5.67
C GLY A 1002 -6.63 25.91 -6.18
N SER A 1003 -5.68 25.05 -5.84
CA SER A 1003 -4.27 25.25 -6.15
C SER A 1003 -3.94 25.08 -7.62
N HIS A 1004 -4.68 24.25 -8.36
CA HIS A 1004 -4.38 23.95 -9.76
C HIS A 1004 -5.03 24.93 -10.75
N TYR A 1005 -5.60 26.05 -10.28
CA TYR A 1005 -6.40 26.96 -11.11
C TYR A 1005 -5.67 27.54 -12.34
N ASP A 1006 -4.34 27.71 -12.26
CA ASP A 1006 -3.50 28.30 -13.31
C ASP A 1006 -2.49 27.32 -13.92
N ASP A 1007 -2.58 26.04 -13.58
CA ASP A 1007 -1.72 25.00 -14.14
C ASP A 1007 -1.76 25.00 -15.67
N LYS A 1008 -0.62 24.72 -16.29
CA LYS A 1008 -0.46 24.86 -17.75
C LYS A 1008 -1.43 23.95 -18.53
N GLU A 1009 -1.66 22.74 -18.03
CA GLU A 1009 -2.65 21.81 -18.60
C GLU A 1009 -4.09 22.29 -18.37
N ILE A 1010 -4.42 22.80 -17.18
CA ILE A 1010 -5.73 23.35 -16.86
C ILE A 1010 -6.07 24.54 -17.77
N THR A 1011 -5.11 25.43 -17.97
CA THR A 1011 -5.25 26.57 -18.90
C THR A 1011 -5.43 26.12 -20.36
N ALA A 1012 -4.76 25.03 -20.78
CA ALA A 1012 -4.92 24.46 -22.11
C ALA A 1012 -6.30 23.81 -22.29
N LEU A 1013 -6.75 23.01 -21.31
CA LEU A 1013 -8.10 22.40 -21.29
C LEU A 1013 -9.18 23.49 -21.30
N ARG A 1014 -9.03 24.56 -20.51
CA ARG A 1014 -9.94 25.72 -20.52
C ARG A 1014 -10.05 26.34 -21.89
N LYS A 1015 -8.93 26.52 -22.59
CA LYS A 1015 -8.93 27.04 -23.96
C LYS A 1015 -9.67 26.14 -24.94
N GLN A 1016 -9.55 24.82 -24.80
CA GLN A 1016 -10.27 23.85 -25.64
C GLN A 1016 -11.78 23.83 -25.33
N PHE A 1017 -12.15 23.80 -24.05
CA PHE A 1017 -13.51 23.52 -23.60
C PHE A 1017 -14.42 24.73 -23.48
N ALA A 1018 -13.87 25.91 -23.14
CA ALA A 1018 -14.68 27.08 -22.85
C ALA A 1018 -15.63 27.51 -23.99
N SER A 1019 -15.28 27.19 -25.24
CA SER A 1019 -16.19 27.36 -26.39
C SER A 1019 -16.80 26.05 -26.89
N LEU A 1020 -16.11 24.93 -26.72
CA LEU A 1020 -16.56 23.65 -27.26
C LEU A 1020 -17.78 23.09 -26.50
N MET A 1021 -17.78 23.15 -25.16
CA MET A 1021 -18.88 22.56 -24.36
C MET A 1021 -20.24 23.23 -24.67
N PRO A 1022 -20.36 24.57 -24.74
CA PRO A 1022 -21.61 25.21 -25.15
C PRO A 1022 -22.01 24.88 -26.59
N GLN A 1023 -21.04 24.79 -27.52
CA GLN A 1023 -21.30 24.43 -28.92
C GLN A 1023 -21.85 23.02 -29.09
N LEU A 1024 -21.47 22.10 -28.20
CA LEU A 1024 -21.98 20.73 -28.16
C LEU A 1024 -23.31 20.61 -27.39
N GLY A 1025 -23.81 21.71 -26.82
CA GLY A 1025 -25.02 21.73 -26.01
C GLY A 1025 -24.85 21.00 -24.68
N ILE A 1026 -23.66 21.11 -24.07
CA ILE A 1026 -23.40 20.52 -22.75
C ILE A 1026 -24.03 21.38 -21.65
N ASP A 1027 -24.84 20.68 -20.85
CA ASP A 1027 -25.53 21.08 -19.63
C ASP A 1027 -24.64 21.65 -18.56
N ILE A 1028 -23.92 20.69 -18.02
CA ILE A 1028 -23.12 20.80 -16.85
C ILE A 1028 -21.89 19.92 -17.04
N VAL A 1029 -20.75 20.44 -16.62
CA VAL A 1029 -19.51 19.70 -16.47
C VAL A 1029 -19.28 19.47 -14.98
N LEU A 1030 -19.17 18.20 -14.59
CA LEU A 1030 -18.82 17.76 -13.24
C LEU A 1030 -17.33 17.45 -13.20
N GLN A 1031 -16.64 18.00 -12.20
CA GLN A 1031 -15.17 18.03 -12.11
C GLN A 1031 -14.69 17.71 -10.69
N GLY A 1032 -13.43 17.29 -10.55
CA GLY A 1032 -12.73 17.03 -9.28
C GLY A 1032 -11.38 17.74 -9.23
N HIS A 1033 -10.34 17.03 -8.78
CA HIS A 1033 -8.92 17.42 -8.76
C HIS A 1033 -8.56 18.49 -7.73
N ASP A 1034 -9.23 19.64 -7.78
CA ASP A 1034 -9.10 20.65 -6.74
C ASP A 1034 -10.14 20.39 -5.65
N HIS A 1035 -9.68 20.11 -4.42
CA HIS A 1035 -10.56 19.76 -3.30
C HIS A 1035 -11.26 20.98 -2.66
N VAL A 1036 -11.85 21.82 -3.51
CA VAL A 1036 -12.65 23.00 -3.17
C VAL A 1036 -14.02 22.90 -3.84
N TYR A 1037 -15.03 23.54 -3.24
CA TYR A 1037 -16.33 23.63 -3.89
C TYR A 1037 -16.42 24.90 -4.73
N LEU A 1038 -16.70 24.74 -6.03
CA LEU A 1038 -16.91 25.85 -6.95
C LEU A 1038 -18.01 25.53 -7.95
N ARG A 1039 -18.84 26.53 -8.25
CA ARG A 1039 -19.79 26.48 -9.36
C ARG A 1039 -19.82 27.78 -10.15
N THR A 1040 -19.72 27.70 -11.47
CA THR A 1040 -19.84 28.86 -12.38
C THR A 1040 -21.31 29.22 -12.65
N ALA A 1041 -21.55 30.43 -13.17
CA ALA A 1041 -22.76 30.70 -13.96
C ALA A 1041 -22.64 30.00 -15.35
N PRO A 1042 -23.68 29.95 -16.18
CA PRO A 1042 -23.56 29.49 -17.56
C PRO A 1042 -22.47 30.26 -18.33
N MET A 1043 -21.49 29.52 -18.88
CA MET A 1043 -20.29 30.08 -19.53
C MET A 1043 -20.31 29.90 -21.04
N ILE A 1044 -19.91 30.93 -21.79
CA ILE A 1044 -19.66 30.88 -23.24
C ILE A 1044 -18.34 31.57 -23.55
N GLY A 1045 -17.38 30.85 -24.11
CA GLY A 1045 -16.11 31.44 -24.57
C GLY A 1045 -15.31 32.10 -23.44
N ASN A 1046 -15.27 31.46 -22.27
CA ASN A 1046 -14.62 31.95 -21.05
C ASN A 1046 -15.24 33.24 -20.48
N LYS A 1047 -16.54 33.45 -20.71
CA LYS A 1047 -17.32 34.55 -20.16
C LYS A 1047 -18.63 34.05 -19.62
N VAL A 1048 -19.18 34.71 -18.60
CA VAL A 1048 -20.57 34.48 -18.19
C VAL A 1048 -21.48 34.87 -19.37
N GLN A 1049 -22.47 34.03 -19.67
CA GLN A 1049 -23.44 34.26 -20.73
C GLN A 1049 -24.10 35.64 -20.56
N GLU A 1050 -24.07 36.45 -21.62
CA GLU A 1050 -24.79 37.72 -21.67
C GLU A 1050 -26.29 37.48 -21.90
N GLY A 1051 -27.14 38.33 -21.31
CA GLY A 1051 -28.60 38.23 -21.50
C GLY A 1051 -29.26 37.02 -20.84
N LEU A 1052 -28.58 36.39 -19.88
CA LEU A 1052 -29.09 35.24 -19.14
C LEU A 1052 -30.37 35.59 -18.37
N ASN A 1053 -31.45 34.87 -18.67
CA ASN A 1053 -32.72 35.00 -17.94
C ASN A 1053 -32.66 34.14 -16.68
N THR A 1054 -33.17 34.68 -15.57
CA THR A 1054 -33.27 33.97 -14.30
C THR A 1054 -34.69 33.91 -13.80
N GLY A 1055 -35.03 32.84 -13.09
CA GLY A 1055 -36.34 32.58 -12.54
C GLY A 1055 -36.28 31.94 -11.16
N TYR A 1056 -37.43 31.43 -10.72
CA TYR A 1056 -37.55 30.68 -9.48
C TYR A 1056 -38.40 29.44 -9.71
N LEU A 1057 -37.90 28.29 -9.25
CA LEU A 1057 -38.60 27.01 -9.29
C LEU A 1057 -38.72 26.44 -7.88
N ASN A 1058 -39.82 25.74 -7.63
CA ASN A 1058 -40.01 24.95 -6.42
C ASN A 1058 -40.14 23.48 -6.80
N TYR A 1059 -39.35 22.62 -6.16
CA TYR A 1059 -39.39 21.17 -6.39
C TYR A 1059 -39.18 20.44 -5.07
N GLY A 1060 -40.07 19.49 -4.77
CA GLY A 1060 -39.99 18.71 -3.52
C GLY A 1060 -40.07 19.56 -2.25
N GLY A 1061 -40.64 20.76 -2.30
CA GLY A 1061 -40.69 21.70 -1.17
C GLY A 1061 -39.42 22.54 -0.98
N LEU A 1062 -38.45 22.43 -1.88
CA LEU A 1062 -37.23 23.24 -1.91
C LEU A 1062 -37.33 24.30 -3.00
N ASP A 1063 -36.81 25.49 -2.70
CA ASP A 1063 -36.72 26.60 -3.65
C ASP A 1063 -35.37 26.62 -4.36
N TYR A 1064 -35.39 26.98 -5.65
CA TYR A 1064 -34.24 27.05 -6.54
C TYR A 1064 -34.28 28.35 -7.34
N SER A 1065 -33.15 29.05 -7.39
CA SER A 1065 -32.91 30.04 -8.44
C SER A 1065 -32.66 29.30 -9.76
N SER A 1066 -33.39 29.63 -10.81
CA SER A 1066 -33.28 28.96 -12.10
C SER A 1066 -32.63 29.81 -13.17
N TYR A 1067 -31.85 29.18 -14.05
CA TYR A 1067 -31.44 29.74 -15.34
C TYR A 1067 -32.44 29.28 -16.41
N GLU A 1068 -33.06 30.23 -17.11
CA GLU A 1068 -34.08 29.96 -18.13
C GLU A 1068 -33.46 30.05 -19.53
N GLU A 1069 -33.52 28.95 -20.29
CA GLU A 1069 -32.89 28.79 -21.61
C GLU A 1069 -31.40 29.20 -21.65
N PRO A 1070 -30.52 28.70 -20.76
CA PRO A 1070 -29.11 29.00 -20.89
C PRO A 1070 -28.55 28.38 -22.19
N GLU A 1071 -27.76 29.16 -22.91
CA GLU A 1071 -26.96 28.70 -24.06
C GLU A 1071 -25.56 28.24 -23.61
N GLY A 1072 -25.10 28.73 -22.45
CA GLY A 1072 -23.80 28.40 -21.88
C GLY A 1072 -23.79 27.16 -20.99
N THR A 1073 -22.60 26.61 -20.78
CA THR A 1073 -22.38 25.43 -19.95
C THR A 1073 -22.03 25.83 -18.51
N ILE A 1074 -22.57 25.12 -17.52
CA ILE A 1074 -22.23 25.29 -16.11
C ILE A 1074 -21.10 24.34 -15.73
N TYR A 1075 -20.14 24.78 -14.93
CA TYR A 1075 -19.05 23.93 -14.42
C TYR A 1075 -19.14 23.85 -12.90
N ALA A 1076 -19.02 22.66 -12.34
CA ALA A 1076 -19.12 22.42 -10.91
C ALA A 1076 -18.02 21.46 -10.43
N ILE A 1077 -17.37 21.82 -9.32
CA ILE A 1077 -16.47 20.97 -8.54
C ILE A 1077 -17.18 20.61 -7.23
N THR A 1078 -17.23 19.33 -6.89
CA THR A 1078 -17.86 18.84 -5.65
C THR A 1078 -16.92 18.82 -4.43
N ALA A 1079 -15.75 19.47 -4.51
CA ALA A 1079 -14.65 19.30 -3.57
C ALA A 1079 -14.23 17.82 -3.44
N THR A 1080 -13.94 17.33 -2.24
CA THR A 1080 -13.65 15.93 -1.94
C THR A 1080 -14.84 15.25 -1.23
N ALA A 1081 -15.07 13.97 -1.52
CA ALA A 1081 -15.91 13.09 -0.70
C ALA A 1081 -15.09 12.28 0.33
N GLY A 1082 -13.76 12.44 0.35
CA GLY A 1082 -12.81 11.87 1.29
C GLY A 1082 -12.37 12.88 2.36
N VAL A 1083 -11.07 12.91 2.68
CA VAL A 1083 -10.54 13.63 3.85
C VAL A 1083 -9.55 14.77 3.53
N LYS A 1084 -9.26 15.00 2.25
CA LYS A 1084 -8.24 15.97 1.82
C LYS A 1084 -8.88 17.28 1.38
N TYR A 1085 -8.70 18.38 2.09
CA TYR A 1085 -9.31 19.67 1.74
C TYR A 1085 -8.25 20.69 1.34
N TYR A 1086 -8.51 21.47 0.30
CA TYR A 1086 -7.61 22.54 -0.14
C TYR A 1086 -8.06 23.90 0.37
N SER A 1087 -7.08 24.75 0.65
CA SER A 1087 -7.32 26.16 0.91
C SER A 1087 -7.76 26.86 -0.37
N VAL A 1088 -8.90 27.55 -0.30
CA VAL A 1088 -9.39 28.39 -1.39
C VAL A 1088 -8.40 29.55 -1.65
N LYS A 1089 -7.95 29.69 -2.90
CA LYS A 1089 -7.09 30.80 -3.32
C LYS A 1089 -7.85 32.13 -3.32
N GLU A 1090 -7.11 33.22 -3.15
CA GLU A 1090 -7.66 34.56 -3.16
C GLU A 1090 -8.39 34.86 -4.46
N ASN A 1091 -9.54 35.47 -4.28
CA ASN A 1091 -10.50 35.71 -5.34
C ASN A 1091 -9.91 36.62 -6.44
N SER A 1092 -9.01 37.54 -6.11
CA SER A 1092 -8.35 38.40 -7.11
C SER A 1092 -7.46 37.64 -8.08
N LEU A 1093 -6.86 36.52 -7.67
CA LEU A 1093 -5.92 35.74 -8.50
C LEU A 1093 -6.65 35.00 -9.62
N THR A 1094 -7.78 34.37 -9.28
CA THR A 1094 -8.60 33.61 -10.25
C THR A 1094 -9.32 34.52 -11.25
N ASP A 1095 -9.72 35.73 -10.83
CA ASP A 1095 -10.38 36.73 -11.68
C ASP A 1095 -9.52 37.20 -12.85
N GLU A 1096 -8.20 37.03 -12.80
CA GLU A 1096 -7.30 37.36 -13.90
C GLU A 1096 -7.44 36.40 -15.09
N LEU A 1097 -7.90 35.16 -14.82
CA LEU A 1097 -7.96 34.08 -15.82
C LEU A 1097 -9.38 33.84 -16.34
N PHE A 1098 -10.39 33.99 -15.49
CA PHE A 1098 -11.78 33.77 -15.85
C PHE A 1098 -12.73 34.56 -14.94
N PRO A 1099 -14.00 34.79 -15.34
CA PRO A 1099 -14.96 35.50 -14.51
C PRO A 1099 -15.25 34.78 -13.19
N ARG A 1100 -15.33 35.56 -12.10
CA ARG A 1100 -15.80 35.13 -10.79
C ARG A 1100 -16.89 34.06 -10.85
N ALA A 1101 -16.63 32.92 -10.21
CA ALA A 1101 -17.61 31.84 -10.08
C ALA A 1101 -18.85 32.30 -9.29
N GLN A 1102 -19.99 31.69 -9.57
CA GLN A 1102 -21.28 32.06 -8.97
C GLN A 1102 -21.37 31.61 -7.50
N SER A 1103 -20.75 30.48 -7.16
CA SER A 1103 -20.69 29.94 -5.82
C SER A 1103 -19.28 29.40 -5.55
N ILE A 1104 -18.76 29.72 -4.37
CA ILE A 1104 -17.47 29.28 -3.85
C ILE A 1104 -17.71 28.96 -2.38
N VAL A 1105 -17.36 27.75 -1.96
CA VAL A 1105 -17.46 27.32 -0.56
C VAL A 1105 -16.14 26.70 -0.14
N ASN A 1106 -15.64 27.10 1.02
CA ASN A 1106 -14.44 26.49 1.59
C ASN A 1106 -14.82 25.13 2.17
N ALA A 1107 -14.29 24.05 1.61
CA ALA A 1107 -14.60 22.69 2.04
C ALA A 1107 -13.87 22.39 3.35
N GLN A 1108 -14.61 21.86 4.34
CA GLN A 1108 -14.07 21.50 5.66
C GLN A 1108 -14.50 20.09 6.11
N ALA A 1109 -15.32 19.43 5.30
CA ALA A 1109 -15.88 18.11 5.53
C ALA A 1109 -16.30 17.53 4.16
N PRO A 1110 -16.57 16.21 4.05
CA PRO A 1110 -16.91 15.59 2.79
C PRO A 1110 -18.15 16.23 2.14
N ILE A 1111 -18.12 16.39 0.82
CA ILE A 1111 -19.20 17.00 0.03
C ILE A 1111 -19.70 16.01 -1.03
N PHE A 1112 -21.01 16.03 -1.29
CA PHE A 1112 -21.58 15.42 -2.49
C PHE A 1112 -22.56 16.39 -3.16
N ALA A 1113 -22.82 16.17 -4.44
CA ALA A 1113 -23.93 16.79 -5.15
C ALA A 1113 -24.99 15.76 -5.56
N ALA A 1114 -26.24 16.18 -5.55
CA ALA A 1114 -27.36 15.43 -6.12
C ALA A 1114 -27.94 16.22 -7.29
N ILE A 1115 -28.10 15.56 -8.43
CA ILE A 1115 -28.62 16.16 -9.65
C ILE A 1115 -29.88 15.40 -10.06
N ARG A 1116 -30.94 16.18 -10.36
CA ARG A 1116 -32.25 15.66 -10.74
C ARG A 1116 -32.73 16.29 -12.04
N THR A 1117 -33.09 15.48 -13.02
CA THR A 1117 -33.84 15.95 -14.18
C THR A 1117 -35.31 15.58 -14.03
N ASP A 1118 -36.20 16.49 -14.43
CA ASP A 1118 -37.64 16.25 -14.53
C ASP A 1118 -38.16 16.95 -15.79
N GLY A 1119 -38.22 16.18 -16.88
CA GLY A 1119 -38.57 16.66 -18.20
C GLY A 1119 -37.62 17.76 -18.66
N ASP A 1120 -38.16 18.98 -18.72
CA ASP A 1120 -37.51 20.19 -19.20
C ASP A 1120 -36.77 20.99 -18.12
N LYS A 1121 -36.64 20.41 -16.92
CA LYS A 1121 -35.91 21.01 -15.80
C LYS A 1121 -34.78 20.12 -15.28
N LEU A 1122 -33.71 20.76 -14.82
CA LEU A 1122 -32.62 20.16 -14.05
C LEU A 1122 -32.50 20.90 -12.71
N TYR A 1123 -32.34 20.17 -11.62
CA TYR A 1123 -32.10 20.68 -10.28
C TYR A 1123 -30.77 20.15 -9.78
N TYR A 1124 -30.00 21.00 -9.13
CA TYR A 1124 -28.73 20.68 -8.52
C TYR A 1124 -28.76 21.10 -7.06
N ASP A 1125 -28.26 20.21 -6.21
CA ASP A 1125 -28.11 20.43 -4.77
C ASP A 1125 -26.73 19.93 -4.34
N ALA A 1126 -25.98 20.73 -3.58
CA ALA A 1126 -24.72 20.30 -2.96
C ALA A 1126 -24.84 20.33 -1.43
N TYR A 1127 -24.27 19.31 -0.78
CA TYR A 1127 -24.30 19.16 0.67
C TYR A 1127 -22.91 18.89 1.22
N MET A 1128 -22.57 19.57 2.32
CA MET A 1128 -21.39 19.30 3.13
C MET A 1128 -21.78 18.57 4.40
N GLN A 1129 -21.00 17.58 4.82
CA GLN A 1129 -21.24 16.86 6.06
C GLN A 1129 -21.05 17.78 7.28
N ASN A 1130 -21.90 17.59 8.30
CA ASN A 1130 -21.78 18.25 9.59
C ASN A 1130 -22.10 17.28 10.72
N GLY A 1131 -21.07 16.56 11.20
CA GLY A 1131 -21.23 15.47 12.15
C GLY A 1131 -22.13 14.36 11.59
N GLU A 1132 -23.31 14.16 12.18
CA GLU A 1132 -24.34 13.21 11.69
C GLU A 1132 -25.33 13.85 10.69
N GLY A 1133 -25.28 15.17 10.51
CA GLY A 1133 -26.16 15.92 9.61
C GLY A 1133 -25.50 16.28 8.26
N LEU A 1134 -26.27 17.01 7.45
CA LEU A 1134 -25.86 17.57 6.17
C LEU A 1134 -26.30 19.04 6.09
N ASP A 1135 -25.41 19.93 5.67
CA ASP A 1135 -25.70 21.32 5.36
C ASP A 1135 -25.81 21.51 3.84
N ARG A 1136 -26.95 22.02 3.35
CA ARG A 1136 -27.14 22.34 1.92
C ARG A 1136 -26.37 23.63 1.59
N ILE A 1137 -25.21 23.48 0.97
CA ILE A 1137 -24.26 24.58 0.74
C ILE A 1137 -24.51 25.35 -0.58
N ASP A 1138 -25.13 24.72 -1.57
CA ASP A 1138 -25.50 25.37 -2.82
C ASP A 1138 -26.68 24.68 -3.48
N SER A 1139 -27.42 25.42 -4.30
CA SER A 1139 -28.48 24.88 -5.15
C SER A 1139 -28.83 25.82 -6.30
N PHE A 1140 -29.16 25.23 -7.44
CA PHE A 1140 -29.71 25.97 -8.58
C PHE A 1140 -30.56 25.04 -9.45
N ALA A 1141 -31.29 25.63 -10.39
CA ALA A 1141 -32.01 24.89 -11.41
C ALA A 1141 -31.72 25.43 -12.82
N VAL A 1142 -31.98 24.61 -13.83
CA VAL A 1142 -32.02 24.99 -15.23
C VAL A 1142 -33.37 24.60 -15.78
N SER A 1143 -33.95 25.49 -16.58
CA SER A 1143 -35.23 25.31 -17.26
C SER A 1143 -34.99 25.55 -18.74
N LYS A 1144 -35.42 24.60 -19.58
CA LYS A 1144 -35.25 24.63 -21.03
C LYS A 1144 -36.58 24.49 -21.75
N VAL A 1145 -36.63 24.86 -23.03
CA VAL A 1145 -37.72 24.54 -23.94
C VAL A 1145 -37.26 23.35 -24.75
N LEU A 1146 -37.73 22.17 -24.34
CA LEU A 1146 -37.47 20.96 -25.12
C LEU A 1146 -38.28 21.00 -26.43
N PRO A 1147 -37.73 20.49 -27.54
CA PRO A 1147 -38.49 20.31 -28.77
C PRO A 1147 -39.70 19.42 -28.49
N ARG A 1148 -40.92 19.92 -28.73
CA ARG A 1148 -42.14 19.14 -28.53
C ARG A 1148 -42.39 18.25 -29.73
N TYR A 1149 -42.03 16.97 -29.60
CA TYR A 1149 -42.46 15.94 -30.54
C TYR A 1149 -43.85 15.43 -30.16
N ASN A 1150 -44.61 15.01 -31.15
CA ASN A 1150 -45.91 14.42 -30.88
C ASN A 1150 -45.74 12.96 -30.46
N LEU A 1151 -46.48 12.47 -29.46
CA LEU A 1151 -46.59 11.03 -29.21
C LEU A 1151 -46.92 10.30 -30.53
N GLY A 1152 -46.01 9.44 -31.00
CA GLY A 1152 -46.05 8.81 -32.33
C GLY A 1152 -45.07 9.34 -33.40
N ASP A 1153 -44.33 10.40 -33.12
CA ASP A 1153 -43.29 10.97 -33.99
C ASP A 1153 -41.94 10.36 -33.63
N ILE A 1154 -41.70 9.13 -34.10
CA ILE A 1154 -40.59 8.27 -33.64
C ILE A 1154 -39.30 8.64 -34.35
N ASN A 1155 -39.38 9.15 -35.57
CA ASN A 1155 -38.19 9.63 -36.29
C ASN A 1155 -37.86 11.10 -35.97
N LEU A 1156 -38.62 11.74 -35.07
CA LEU A 1156 -38.43 13.09 -34.57
C LEU A 1156 -38.43 14.15 -35.68
N ASP A 1157 -39.20 13.92 -36.76
CA ASP A 1157 -39.28 14.84 -37.92
C ASP A 1157 -40.40 15.89 -37.80
N GLY A 1158 -41.15 15.85 -36.70
CA GLY A 1158 -42.27 16.73 -36.41
C GLY A 1158 -43.61 16.22 -36.96
N LYS A 1159 -43.66 15.07 -37.64
CA LYS A 1159 -44.86 14.55 -38.31
C LYS A 1159 -45.07 13.07 -38.03
N ILE A 1160 -46.20 12.75 -37.40
CA ILE A 1160 -46.66 11.35 -37.31
C ILE A 1160 -47.08 10.83 -38.69
N ASN A 1161 -46.30 9.92 -39.26
CA ASN A 1161 -46.57 9.34 -40.56
C ASN A 1161 -46.13 7.87 -40.66
N ILE A 1162 -46.18 7.31 -41.87
CA ILE A 1162 -45.89 5.88 -42.08
C ILE A 1162 -44.42 5.52 -41.82
N ASN A 1163 -43.51 6.49 -41.88
CA ASN A 1163 -42.11 6.27 -41.55
C ASN A 1163 -41.93 5.97 -40.06
N ASP A 1164 -42.68 6.64 -39.18
CA ASP A 1164 -42.70 6.39 -37.74
C ASP A 1164 -43.25 5.00 -37.42
N ALA A 1165 -44.40 4.67 -38.01
CA ALA A 1165 -44.99 3.35 -37.86
C ALA A 1165 -44.07 2.23 -38.36
N ARG A 1166 -43.29 2.49 -39.43
CA ARG A 1166 -42.31 1.54 -39.97
C ARG A 1166 -41.10 1.39 -39.04
N LEU A 1167 -40.57 2.49 -38.49
CA LEU A 1167 -39.47 2.48 -37.53
C LEU A 1167 -39.88 1.71 -36.26
N LEU A 1168 -41.06 2.03 -35.73
CA LEU A 1168 -41.61 1.38 -34.55
C LEU A 1168 -41.92 -0.12 -34.78
N LEU A 1169 -42.39 -0.47 -35.98
CA LEU A 1169 -42.60 -1.87 -36.35
C LEU A 1169 -41.27 -2.64 -36.42
N ARG A 1170 -40.23 -2.03 -37.02
CA ARG A 1170 -38.89 -2.61 -37.08
C ARG A 1170 -38.32 -2.80 -35.67
N HIS A 1171 -38.52 -1.84 -34.78
CA HIS A 1171 -38.19 -1.98 -33.36
C HIS A 1171 -38.93 -3.13 -32.69
N ALA A 1172 -40.26 -3.20 -32.84
CA ALA A 1172 -41.10 -4.23 -32.24
C ALA A 1172 -40.74 -5.67 -32.67
N VAL A 1173 -40.11 -5.84 -33.83
CA VAL A 1173 -39.61 -7.15 -34.32
C VAL A 1173 -38.10 -7.34 -34.13
N GLY A 1174 -37.42 -6.44 -33.42
CA GLY A 1174 -35.99 -6.53 -33.09
C GLY A 1174 -35.03 -6.25 -34.25
N LEU A 1175 -35.49 -5.53 -35.28
CA LEU A 1175 -34.67 -5.13 -36.44
C LEU A 1175 -33.98 -3.77 -36.25
N GLU A 1176 -34.37 -2.97 -35.26
CA GLU A 1176 -33.85 -1.62 -35.02
C GLU A 1176 -33.99 -1.22 -33.54
N GLY A 1177 -32.97 -0.59 -32.96
CA GLY A 1177 -33.05 0.02 -31.63
C GLY A 1177 -33.70 1.41 -31.69
N LEU A 1178 -34.26 1.87 -30.58
CA LEU A 1178 -34.69 3.26 -30.43
C LEU A 1178 -33.76 3.95 -29.42
N SER A 1179 -33.45 5.23 -29.64
CA SER A 1179 -32.84 6.06 -28.58
C SER A 1179 -33.81 6.22 -27.40
N ASN A 1180 -33.31 6.67 -26.25
CA ASN A 1180 -34.18 6.92 -25.10
C ASN A 1180 -35.24 8.00 -25.41
N LEU A 1181 -34.86 9.06 -26.13
CA LEU A 1181 -35.81 10.09 -26.56
C LEU A 1181 -36.88 9.52 -27.50
N GLN A 1182 -36.50 8.73 -28.49
CA GLN A 1182 -37.45 8.07 -29.39
C GLN A 1182 -38.39 7.14 -28.63
N PHE A 1183 -37.87 6.42 -27.62
CA PHE A 1183 -38.66 5.54 -26.77
C PHE A 1183 -39.73 6.30 -25.98
N MET A 1184 -39.43 7.49 -25.45
CA MET A 1184 -40.40 8.33 -24.73
C MET A 1184 -41.62 8.68 -25.59
N TYR A 1185 -41.48 8.77 -26.92
CA TYR A 1185 -42.58 9.07 -27.84
C TYR A 1185 -43.19 7.83 -28.51
N ALA A 1186 -42.69 6.64 -28.19
CA ALA A 1186 -43.03 5.39 -28.85
C ALA A 1186 -44.12 4.55 -28.15
N ASP A 1187 -44.39 4.79 -26.87
CA ASP A 1187 -45.47 4.13 -26.14
C ASP A 1187 -46.82 4.81 -26.44
N ILE A 1188 -47.39 4.48 -27.60
CA ILE A 1188 -48.63 5.11 -28.09
C ILE A 1188 -49.85 4.69 -27.27
N ASN A 1189 -49.75 3.57 -26.56
CA ASN A 1189 -50.84 3.00 -25.82
C ASN A 1189 -50.81 3.31 -24.31
N GLY A 1190 -49.67 3.74 -23.78
CA GLY A 1190 -49.47 4.18 -22.41
C GLY A 1190 -49.38 3.04 -21.40
N ASP A 1191 -49.01 1.83 -21.85
CA ASP A 1191 -48.86 0.65 -20.97
C ASP A 1191 -47.44 0.46 -20.43
N GLY A 1192 -46.55 1.41 -20.72
CA GLY A 1192 -45.14 1.40 -20.33
C GLY A 1192 -44.30 0.44 -21.17
N ARG A 1193 -44.82 -0.06 -22.31
CA ARG A 1193 -44.11 -0.99 -23.19
C ARG A 1193 -44.20 -0.53 -24.63
N VAL A 1194 -43.06 -0.51 -25.32
CA VAL A 1194 -43.02 -0.20 -26.75
C VAL A 1194 -42.95 -1.51 -27.53
N ASN A 1195 -44.06 -1.92 -28.15
CA ASN A 1195 -44.18 -3.22 -28.80
C ASN A 1195 -45.05 -3.21 -30.07
N ILE A 1196 -45.43 -4.40 -30.54
CA ILE A 1196 -46.21 -4.56 -31.79
C ILE A 1196 -47.59 -3.91 -31.72
N ASP A 1197 -48.17 -3.77 -30.53
CA ASP A 1197 -49.44 -3.08 -30.32
C ASP A 1197 -49.30 -1.57 -30.53
N ASP A 1198 -48.19 -0.96 -30.08
CA ASP A 1198 -47.86 0.44 -30.37
C ASP A 1198 -47.61 0.65 -31.85
N ALA A 1199 -46.82 -0.22 -32.48
CA ALA A 1199 -46.59 -0.17 -33.92
C ALA A 1199 -47.91 -0.26 -34.71
N ARG A 1200 -48.83 -1.14 -34.30
CA ARG A 1200 -50.15 -1.29 -34.93
C ARG A 1200 -51.03 -0.06 -34.70
N LYS A 1201 -51.05 0.48 -33.48
CA LYS A 1201 -51.82 1.67 -33.13
C LYS A 1201 -51.28 2.89 -33.89
N LEU A 1202 -49.96 3.06 -33.91
CA LEU A 1202 -49.29 4.11 -34.65
C LEU A 1202 -49.56 4.02 -36.15
N LEU A 1203 -49.53 2.81 -36.73
CA LEU A 1203 -49.85 2.60 -38.14
C LEU A 1203 -51.29 3.04 -38.46
N ARG A 1204 -52.26 2.73 -37.59
CA ARG A 1204 -53.66 3.16 -37.77
C ARG A 1204 -53.81 4.69 -37.68
N VAL A 1205 -53.07 5.34 -36.78
CA VAL A 1205 -53.00 6.80 -36.69
C VAL A 1205 -52.36 7.40 -37.95
N ALA A 1206 -51.21 6.87 -38.38
CA ALA A 1206 -50.45 7.36 -39.53
C ALA A 1206 -51.19 7.27 -40.87
N VAL A 1207 -52.12 6.30 -41.02
CA VAL A 1207 -52.94 6.12 -42.23
C VAL A 1207 -54.38 6.66 -42.08
N GLY A 1208 -54.68 7.35 -40.98
CA GLY A 1208 -55.97 8.03 -40.76
C GLY A 1208 -57.15 7.11 -40.45
N LEU A 1209 -56.90 5.88 -39.97
CA LEU A 1209 -57.92 4.92 -39.56
C LEU A 1209 -58.35 5.06 -38.08
N GLU A 1210 -57.68 5.92 -37.33
CA GLU A 1210 -57.95 6.20 -35.91
C GLU A 1210 -57.57 7.66 -35.62
N VAL A 1211 -58.40 8.37 -34.84
CA VAL A 1211 -58.15 9.79 -34.47
C VAL A 1211 -57.47 9.82 -33.09
N LYS A 1212 -56.49 10.71 -32.90
CA LYS A 1212 -55.81 10.93 -31.61
C LYS A 1212 -56.86 11.14 -30.51
N GLY A 1213 -56.84 10.30 -29.48
CA GLY A 1213 -57.55 10.58 -28.23
C GLY A 1213 -56.71 11.58 -27.43
N ASP A 1214 -57.33 12.68 -27.00
CA ASP A 1214 -56.71 13.62 -26.06
C ASP A 1214 -56.57 12.91 -24.70
N ASN A 1215 -55.36 12.46 -24.38
CA ASN A 1215 -54.91 12.17 -23.01
C ASN A 1215 -53.51 12.75 -22.87
#